data_AF-A0A523QS83-F1
#
_entry.id   AF-A0A523QS83-F1
#
_cell.length_a   1.000
_cell.length_b   1.000
_cell.length_c   1.000
_cell.angle_alpha   90.00
_cell.angle_beta   90.00
_cell.angle_gamma   90.00
#
_symmetry.space_group_name_H-M   'P 1'
#
loop_
_entity.id
_entity.type
_entity.pdbx_description
1 polymer ?
#
loop_
_entity_poly.entity_id
_entity_poly.type
_entity_poly.pdbx_seq_one_letter_code
_entity_poly.pdbx_strand_id
1 'polypeptide(L)'
;MDKMAKSEAVLVIGAGVAGIKTSLELAEAGHKVYLCERKPSIGGALIQMDKWFPDNHCSLCQMLPTLNRDKSDQFCLRRGVNHPNIELLYNTEVTELQGKAGDFKITLDTRSTGVDSQLCIGCGLCAEVCPIEMESQFDEGLGRRKAIDLSNPYATPHLYAIDWEKCTRCGECVSKCPTGAIQLEQKESIRQLQAGAIILSTGFEEFDPRLATQYGYRRYPNVITSIELERILSPGGPSYGELIRPSDSRTPASIAFLQCIGSRDSRRDYCSSACCMFAVKEATLIKQKWPQADVHIFFMDMRAFGKGYHRYYEHARDALGVQFTRCRVPVVKEDPRNHDLMLTVASEDDRPVKRQFEMVVLSVGQTPAPEFNELCQVLGVETNRWGFCQTRSLSLVETSREGIYICGSAGGPKDIADTMVEAGAAACGASKWLGSPAIRPTDKEPMEKPAEEPAPKTAVFLCGCGGEIASTLDLESVAEHLGKLPGVVHVETVPYLCRSEAFEAVRKRVKEHKGNRLVLGACTHISGQMLDELTTRVGLDPALVRVVNLREEVIWVHRDQLEKALAKAKSMLAMAIEDIRQQDCLPTSPMTVTPNALVIGGGVAGMTAALSIARHEIEVCLVEKSSELGGNLKDVYSTLESGDTRASLRDAIEQVQKNPRIHRHMDSEVVAANGYAGNFRVSIKGKDESINTVEAGAIIVATGGNEHRPTEYLYGQNQQVITQLELEKRLFAGELDSGGLRSVVMIQCVGSREKDRPYCSRICCSQALQNALKLKELNPGIEVNVLYRDMMSYGFKEAHYTRAREKGVRFIRYEPDRKPEVRQDGERLTVEMIEPALGGTLRLEPDLLILSAGVIPGDNRTLADILAVTLDEDGFFQEAEEKFRPVDFVKDGIYVCGLAHSPRGIEETIAQAQAAARRAVSLLTSKQLAAGRVISETVQRQCRKCEMCISVCPYGARAKDDETDEIVVREALCQGCGACVVACPSGAAKIRGFRDRQVFALIDAAF
;
A
#
# COMPACT_ATOMS: atom_id res chain seq x y z
N MET A 1 -20.72 34.47 -6.40
CA MET A 1 -21.21 33.13 -6.03
C MET A 1 -20.89 32.93 -4.56
N ASP A 2 -21.92 32.82 -3.73
CA ASP A 2 -21.76 32.58 -2.29
C ASP A 2 -20.83 31.39 -2.04
N LYS A 3 -19.76 31.60 -1.28
CA LYS A 3 -18.94 30.51 -0.73
C LYS A 3 -19.82 29.77 0.29
N MET A 4 -20.59 28.77 -0.17
CA MET A 4 -21.16 27.77 0.74
C MET A 4 -20.02 27.26 1.63
N ALA A 5 -20.25 27.25 2.95
CA ALA A 5 -19.30 26.69 3.90
C ALA A 5 -19.14 25.20 3.58
N LYS A 6 -17.98 24.82 3.04
CA LYS A 6 -17.65 23.43 2.75
C LYS A 6 -17.53 22.67 4.07
N SER A 7 -18.07 21.46 4.12
CA SER A 7 -17.80 20.57 5.25
C SER A 7 -16.30 20.25 5.33
N GLU A 8 -15.76 20.19 6.54
CA GLU A 8 -14.38 19.80 6.80
C GLU A 8 -14.19 18.27 6.87
N ALA A 9 -15.30 17.52 6.81
CA ALA A 9 -15.30 16.08 6.97
C ALA A 9 -15.38 15.34 5.62
N VAL A 10 -14.80 14.14 5.57
CA VAL A 10 -14.84 13.23 4.42
C VAL A 10 -15.36 11.87 4.88
N LEU A 11 -16.18 11.23 4.05
CA LEU A 11 -16.62 9.85 4.25
C LEU A 11 -15.81 8.92 3.34
N VAL A 12 -15.16 7.91 3.92
CA VAL A 12 -14.48 6.83 3.20
C VAL A 12 -15.27 5.55 3.43
N ILE A 13 -15.66 4.87 2.35
CA ILE A 13 -16.52 3.67 2.38
C ILE A 13 -15.70 2.44 1.99
N GLY A 14 -15.48 1.55 2.95
CA GLY A 14 -14.65 0.35 2.85
C GLY A 14 -13.30 0.57 3.52
N ALA A 15 -13.03 -0.17 4.60
CA ALA A 15 -11.81 -0.07 5.40
C ALA A 15 -10.77 -1.14 5.04
N GLY A 16 -10.69 -1.50 3.75
CA GLY A 16 -9.54 -2.18 3.19
C GLY A 16 -8.30 -1.29 3.15
N VAL A 17 -7.19 -1.81 2.65
CA VAL A 17 -5.89 -1.09 2.61
C VAL A 17 -5.99 0.29 1.94
N ALA A 18 -6.79 0.42 0.87
CA ALA A 18 -7.02 1.68 0.16
C ALA A 18 -7.74 2.72 1.03
N GLY A 19 -8.78 2.28 1.76
CA GLY A 19 -9.54 3.13 2.65
C GLY A 19 -8.71 3.60 3.84
N ILE A 20 -7.95 2.68 4.45
CA ILE A 20 -7.03 3.00 5.56
C ILE A 20 -6.00 4.04 5.11
N LYS A 21 -5.33 3.84 3.96
CA LYS A 21 -4.34 4.78 3.43
C LYS A 21 -4.95 6.16 3.17
N THR A 22 -6.07 6.20 2.46
CA THR A 22 -6.82 7.44 2.18
C THR A 22 -7.19 8.18 3.46
N SER A 23 -7.72 7.46 4.45
CA SER A 23 -8.11 8.04 5.74
C SER A 23 -6.93 8.61 6.50
N LEU A 24 -5.80 7.90 6.55
CA LEU A 24 -4.57 8.38 7.20
C LEU A 24 -4.07 9.67 6.55
N GLU A 25 -4.00 9.74 5.22
CA GLU A 25 -3.48 10.94 4.53
C GLU A 25 -4.39 12.17 4.66
N LEU A 26 -5.71 11.97 4.70
CA LEU A 26 -6.66 13.07 4.94
C LEU A 26 -6.62 13.50 6.41
N ALA A 27 -6.50 12.55 7.33
CA ALA A 27 -6.40 12.81 8.76
C ALA A 27 -5.10 13.52 9.16
N GLU A 28 -3.96 13.17 8.53
CA GLU A 28 -2.67 13.86 8.64
C GLU A 28 -2.76 15.33 8.20
N ALA A 29 -3.61 15.64 7.21
CA ALA A 29 -3.89 17.01 6.79
C ALA A 29 -4.80 17.78 7.77
N GLY A 30 -5.32 17.13 8.81
CA GLY A 30 -6.23 17.74 9.77
C GLY A 30 -7.71 17.63 9.41
N HIS A 31 -8.09 16.89 8.36
CA HIS A 31 -9.50 16.68 8.03
C HIS A 31 -10.13 15.61 8.93
N LYS A 32 -11.39 15.81 9.33
CA LYS A 32 -12.18 14.76 10.00
C LYS A 32 -12.55 13.68 8.99
N VAL A 33 -12.26 12.43 9.31
CA VAL A 33 -12.57 11.28 8.45
C VAL A 33 -13.55 10.36 9.17
N TYR A 34 -14.65 10.05 8.50
CA TYR A 34 -15.50 8.91 8.85
C TYR A 34 -15.08 7.74 7.97
N LEU A 35 -14.51 6.69 8.56
CA LEU A 35 -14.11 5.48 7.85
C LEU A 35 -15.14 4.39 8.14
N CYS A 36 -15.98 4.13 7.14
CA CYS A 36 -17.13 3.24 7.20
C CYS A 36 -16.75 1.84 6.70
N GLU A 37 -17.07 0.80 7.47
CA GLU A 37 -16.82 -0.60 7.13
C GLU A 37 -18.07 -1.43 7.37
N ARG A 38 -18.46 -2.20 6.35
CA ARG A 38 -19.63 -3.09 6.39
C ARG A 38 -19.39 -4.29 7.31
N LYS A 39 -18.15 -4.76 7.41
CA LYS A 39 -17.75 -5.89 8.26
C LYS A 39 -17.48 -5.42 9.71
N PRO A 40 -17.45 -6.35 10.68
CA PRO A 40 -17.08 -6.04 12.07
C PRO A 40 -15.59 -5.74 12.29
N SER A 41 -14.76 -5.75 11.23
CA SER A 41 -13.35 -5.43 11.28
C SER A 41 -12.83 -4.82 9.98
N ILE A 42 -11.79 -4.01 10.10
CA ILE A 42 -11.05 -3.42 8.98
C ILE A 42 -10.06 -4.42 8.36
N GLY A 43 -9.39 -4.00 7.28
CA GLY A 43 -8.25 -4.69 6.66
C GLY A 43 -8.55 -5.21 5.25
N GLY A 44 -9.80 -5.59 4.97
CA GLY A 44 -10.19 -6.21 3.69
C GLY A 44 -9.36 -7.46 3.39
N ALA A 45 -9.15 -7.78 2.11
CA ALA A 45 -8.37 -8.96 1.69
C ALA A 45 -6.92 -8.96 2.21
N LEU A 46 -6.35 -7.78 2.52
CA LEU A 46 -4.98 -7.66 3.00
C LEU A 46 -4.74 -8.41 4.31
N ILE A 47 -5.74 -8.49 5.19
CA ILE A 47 -5.58 -9.08 6.52
C ILE A 47 -5.43 -10.61 6.48
N GLN A 48 -5.81 -11.24 5.37
CA GLN A 48 -5.68 -12.68 5.15
C GLN A 48 -4.30 -13.07 4.60
N MET A 49 -3.56 -12.11 4.05
CA MET A 49 -2.28 -12.31 3.36
C MET A 49 -1.09 -11.92 4.26
N ASP A 50 0.01 -12.68 4.20
CA ASP A 50 1.17 -12.46 5.08
C ASP A 50 2.36 -11.73 4.47
N LYS A 51 2.73 -12.10 3.25
CA LYS A 51 3.89 -11.58 2.51
C LYS A 51 3.45 -11.01 1.16
N TRP A 52 4.21 -10.06 0.64
CA TRP A 52 3.90 -9.34 -0.60
C TRP A 52 4.97 -9.63 -1.66
N PHE A 53 4.58 -9.85 -2.91
CA PHE A 53 5.55 -9.80 -4.01
C PHE A 53 5.99 -8.34 -4.24
N PRO A 54 7.14 -8.07 -4.84
CA PRO A 54 8.17 -9.02 -5.24
C PRO A 54 9.24 -9.27 -4.17
N ASP A 55 9.23 -8.55 -3.05
CA ASP A 55 10.30 -8.65 -2.06
C ASP A 55 10.06 -9.70 -0.96
N ASN A 56 8.85 -10.26 -0.88
CA ASN A 56 8.41 -11.28 0.09
C ASN A 56 8.46 -10.82 1.56
N HIS A 57 8.46 -9.51 1.82
CA HIS A 57 8.43 -8.97 3.18
C HIS A 57 7.01 -8.60 3.61
N CYS A 58 6.83 -8.45 4.93
CA CYS A 58 5.67 -7.75 5.48
C CYS A 58 6.08 -6.31 5.79
N SER A 59 5.73 -5.38 4.91
CA SER A 59 6.06 -3.96 5.03
C SER A 59 4.85 -3.10 5.37
N LEU A 60 3.76 -3.69 5.86
CA LEU A 60 2.50 -2.98 6.09
C LEU A 60 2.65 -1.79 7.05
N CYS A 61 3.53 -1.90 8.06
CA CYS A 61 3.84 -0.80 8.98
C CYS A 61 4.43 0.43 8.28
N GLN A 62 5.00 0.29 7.08
CA GLN A 62 5.52 1.42 6.31
C GLN A 62 4.41 2.29 5.69
N MET A 63 3.15 1.83 5.74
CA MET A 63 1.98 2.65 5.40
C MET A 63 1.66 3.68 6.48
N LEU A 64 2.16 3.50 7.71
CA LEU A 64 1.91 4.43 8.81
C LEU A 64 2.41 5.84 8.49
N PRO A 65 1.78 6.87 9.09
CA PRO A 65 2.24 8.25 9.01
C PRO A 65 3.76 8.39 9.12
N THR A 66 4.36 9.18 8.24
CA THR A 66 5.79 9.51 8.34
C THR A 66 6.01 10.76 9.17
N LEU A 67 5.00 11.63 9.23
CA LEU A 67 4.98 12.87 9.98
C LEU A 67 4.05 12.70 11.18
N ASN A 68 4.40 13.32 12.32
CA ASN A 68 3.58 13.23 13.54
C ASN A 68 3.27 11.78 13.95
N ARG A 69 4.22 10.86 13.77
CA ARG A 69 4.09 9.41 14.05
C ARG A 69 3.44 9.11 15.39
N ASP A 70 3.86 9.81 16.43
CA ASP A 70 3.37 9.63 17.80
C ASP A 70 1.89 10.04 18.01
N LYS A 71 1.25 10.68 17.03
CA LYS A 71 -0.20 10.98 17.02
C LYS A 71 -1.05 9.83 16.44
N SER A 72 -0.41 8.82 15.86
CA SER A 72 -1.03 7.60 15.35
C SER A 72 -0.50 6.39 16.08
N ASP A 73 -1.30 5.33 16.15
CA ASP A 73 -0.84 4.09 16.73
C ASP A 73 0.30 3.47 15.90
N GLN A 74 1.42 3.14 16.56
CA GLN A 74 2.60 2.52 15.93
C GLN A 74 2.54 0.99 15.92
N PHE A 75 1.42 0.39 16.33
CA PHE A 75 1.21 -1.05 16.17
C PHE A 75 1.00 -1.43 14.70
N CYS A 76 1.13 -2.73 14.44
CA CYS A 76 0.84 -3.30 13.13
C CYS A 76 -0.56 -2.89 12.66
N LEU A 77 -0.70 -2.37 11.43
CA LEU A 77 -2.00 -1.97 10.90
C LEU A 77 -2.99 -3.13 10.67
N ARG A 78 -2.51 -4.39 10.69
CA ARG A 78 -3.40 -5.56 10.80
C ARG A 78 -4.14 -5.59 12.13
N ARG A 79 -3.54 -5.01 13.16
CA ARG A 79 -4.10 -4.96 14.50
C ARG A 79 -5.12 -3.85 14.62
N GLY A 80 -4.87 -2.67 14.10
CA GLY A 80 -5.89 -1.62 14.10
C GLY A 80 -5.41 -0.34 13.43
N VAL A 81 -6.33 0.61 13.34
CA VAL A 81 -6.07 1.97 12.87
C VAL A 81 -6.57 2.92 13.94
N ASN A 82 -5.70 3.79 14.45
CA ASN A 82 -6.11 4.82 15.39
C ASN A 82 -5.45 6.15 15.03
N HIS A 83 -6.29 7.18 14.92
CA HIS A 83 -5.88 8.56 14.72
C HIS A 83 -6.98 9.48 15.26
N PRO A 84 -6.67 10.60 15.94
CA PRO A 84 -7.69 11.48 16.57
C PRO A 84 -8.70 12.10 15.59
N ASN A 85 -8.33 12.19 14.31
CA ASN A 85 -9.21 12.68 13.25
C ASN A 85 -9.96 11.58 12.49
N ILE A 86 -9.76 10.29 12.80
CA ILE A 86 -10.47 9.17 12.16
C ILE A 86 -11.50 8.61 13.14
N GLU A 87 -12.75 8.51 12.71
CA GLU A 87 -13.82 7.78 13.38
C GLU A 87 -14.16 6.54 12.57
N LEU A 88 -13.92 5.37 13.16
CA LEU A 88 -14.23 4.07 12.58
C LEU A 88 -15.70 3.74 12.84
N LEU A 89 -16.44 3.45 11.77
CA LEU A 89 -17.84 3.06 11.80
C LEU A 89 -17.95 1.61 11.31
N TYR A 90 -17.96 0.66 12.24
CA TYR A 90 -18.05 -0.77 11.95
C TYR A 90 -19.49 -1.22 11.74
N ASN A 91 -19.69 -2.23 10.90
CA ASN A 91 -21.01 -2.75 10.54
C ASN A 91 -21.96 -1.67 10.02
N THR A 92 -21.40 -0.68 9.33
CA THR A 92 -22.12 0.48 8.85
C THR A 92 -22.17 0.47 7.34
N GLU A 93 -23.33 0.77 6.77
CA GLU A 93 -23.58 0.89 5.34
C GLU A 93 -24.22 2.24 5.03
N VAL A 94 -24.02 2.73 3.80
CA VAL A 94 -24.69 3.94 3.31
C VAL A 94 -26.01 3.55 2.65
N THR A 95 -27.12 4.08 3.15
CA THR A 95 -28.46 3.79 2.63
C THR A 95 -29.06 4.92 1.81
N GLU A 96 -28.61 6.16 2.03
CA GLU A 96 -29.11 7.32 1.30
C GLU A 96 -28.03 8.40 1.16
N LEU A 97 -27.99 9.05 0.00
CA LEU A 97 -27.14 10.21 -0.27
C LEU A 97 -27.94 11.37 -0.86
N GLN A 98 -27.94 12.51 -0.16
CA GLN A 98 -28.48 13.77 -0.65
C GLN A 98 -27.38 14.83 -0.75
N GLY A 99 -27.63 15.89 -1.54
CA GLY A 99 -26.71 17.01 -1.69
C GLY A 99 -25.72 16.86 -2.84
N LYS A 100 -24.68 17.70 -2.81
CA LYS A 100 -23.70 17.88 -3.91
C LYS A 100 -22.29 18.02 -3.34
N ALA A 101 -21.28 17.98 -4.22
CA ALA A 101 -19.89 18.15 -3.85
C ALA A 101 -19.68 19.38 -2.94
N GLY A 102 -19.02 19.18 -1.80
CA GLY A 102 -18.80 20.16 -0.74
C GLY A 102 -19.84 20.15 0.40
N ASP A 103 -21.02 19.56 0.18
CA ASP A 103 -22.13 19.50 1.15
C ASP A 103 -23.04 18.29 0.89
N PHE A 104 -22.53 17.10 1.20
CA PHE A 104 -23.30 15.87 1.17
C PHE A 104 -23.94 15.60 2.52
N LYS A 105 -25.20 15.17 2.51
CA LYS A 105 -25.92 14.63 3.66
C LYS A 105 -26.09 13.13 3.44
N ILE A 106 -25.50 12.33 4.32
CA ILE A 106 -25.43 10.88 4.20
C ILE A 106 -26.24 10.24 5.32
N THR A 107 -27.13 9.31 4.97
CA THR A 107 -27.80 8.42 5.93
C THR A 107 -27.03 7.12 6.00
N LEU A 108 -26.65 6.75 7.22
CA LEU A 108 -25.93 5.53 7.54
C LEU A 108 -26.84 4.60 8.33
N ASP A 109 -26.78 3.32 8.00
CA ASP A 109 -27.40 2.25 8.77
C ASP A 109 -26.30 1.40 9.41
N THR A 110 -26.32 1.28 10.74
CA THR A 110 -25.36 0.49 11.49
C THR A 110 -26.05 -0.71 12.11
N ARG A 111 -25.67 -1.90 11.62
CA ARG A 111 -26.14 -3.17 12.14
C ARG A 111 -25.55 -3.42 13.52
N SER A 112 -26.37 -3.93 14.43
CA SER A 112 -25.87 -4.33 15.75
C SER A 112 -24.90 -5.51 15.61
N THR A 113 -23.79 -5.48 16.32
CA THR A 113 -22.89 -6.63 16.53
C THR A 113 -23.39 -7.57 17.62
N GLY A 114 -24.45 -7.18 18.34
CA GLY A 114 -24.90 -7.81 19.59
C GLY A 114 -23.93 -7.62 20.76
N VAL A 115 -22.89 -6.80 20.58
CA VAL A 115 -21.80 -6.60 21.56
C VAL A 115 -21.44 -5.12 21.62
N ASP A 116 -21.66 -4.50 22.77
CA ASP A 116 -21.26 -3.13 23.05
C ASP A 116 -19.72 -3.03 23.09
N SER A 117 -19.15 -2.30 22.13
CA SER A 117 -17.70 -2.14 21.98
C SER A 117 -17.05 -1.31 23.09
N GLN A 118 -17.81 -0.52 23.85
CA GLN A 118 -17.31 0.24 25.00
C GLN A 118 -17.24 -0.61 26.27
N LEU A 119 -18.03 -1.68 26.35
CA LEU A 119 -18.07 -2.59 27.50
C LEU A 119 -17.30 -3.89 27.25
N CYS A 120 -17.15 -4.29 26.00
CA CYS A 120 -16.46 -5.53 25.63
C CYS A 120 -14.96 -5.43 25.91
N ILE A 121 -14.47 -6.33 26.76
CA ILE A 121 -13.04 -6.43 27.07
C ILE A 121 -12.31 -7.45 26.19
N GLY A 122 -13.02 -8.20 25.35
CA GLY A 122 -12.41 -9.19 24.45
C GLY A 122 -11.81 -10.41 25.15
N CYS A 123 -12.43 -10.91 26.22
CA CYS A 123 -11.93 -12.06 26.99
C CYS A 123 -12.16 -13.42 26.30
N GLY A 124 -13.16 -13.54 25.42
CA GLY A 124 -13.46 -14.79 24.70
C GLY A 124 -14.37 -15.78 25.43
N LEU A 125 -14.72 -15.53 26.70
CA LEU A 125 -15.65 -16.38 27.47
C LEU A 125 -16.98 -16.65 26.74
N CYS A 126 -17.46 -15.68 25.95
CA CYS A 126 -18.67 -15.83 25.16
C CYS A 126 -18.55 -16.83 24.02
N ALA A 127 -17.39 -16.91 23.36
CA ALA A 127 -17.11 -17.89 22.30
C ALA A 127 -16.98 -19.30 22.88
N GLU A 128 -16.31 -19.44 24.04
CA GLU A 128 -16.11 -20.73 24.70
C GLU A 128 -17.43 -21.45 25.02
N VAL A 129 -18.46 -20.71 25.45
CA VAL A 129 -19.78 -21.28 25.76
C VAL A 129 -20.75 -21.32 24.58
N CYS A 130 -20.36 -20.79 23.42
CA CYS A 130 -21.23 -20.78 22.25
C CYS A 130 -21.40 -22.23 21.71
N PRO A 131 -22.63 -22.76 21.64
CA PRO A 131 -22.85 -24.13 21.18
C PRO A 131 -22.75 -24.26 19.65
N ILE A 132 -22.67 -23.15 18.92
CA ILE A 132 -22.62 -23.13 17.46
C ILE A 132 -21.17 -23.11 17.00
N GLU A 133 -20.85 -24.02 16.09
CA GLU A 133 -19.57 -24.08 15.40
C GLU A 133 -19.80 -24.03 13.90
N MET A 134 -19.01 -23.22 13.21
CA MET A 134 -19.15 -22.92 11.79
C MET A 134 -17.78 -22.75 11.15
N GLU A 135 -17.76 -22.74 9.81
CA GLU A 135 -16.55 -22.47 9.04
C GLU A 135 -16.08 -21.01 9.24
N SER A 136 -14.77 -20.84 9.41
CA SER A 136 -14.14 -19.52 9.51
C SER A 136 -14.10 -18.88 8.12
N GLN A 137 -14.82 -17.77 7.92
CA GLN A 137 -14.74 -17.02 6.66
C GLN A 137 -13.33 -16.43 6.46
N PHE A 138 -12.66 -16.02 7.55
CA PHE A 138 -11.31 -15.49 7.50
C PHE A 138 -10.28 -16.53 7.01
N ASP A 139 -10.49 -17.80 7.37
CA ASP A 139 -9.65 -18.92 6.93
C ASP A 139 -10.24 -19.68 5.74
N GLU A 140 -11.16 -19.07 4.98
CA GLU A 140 -11.72 -19.64 3.74
C GLU A 140 -12.38 -21.03 3.94
N GLY A 141 -12.91 -21.27 5.14
CA GLY A 141 -13.52 -22.51 5.57
C GLY A 141 -12.54 -23.64 5.92
N LEU A 142 -11.22 -23.37 5.91
CA LEU A 142 -10.20 -24.30 6.39
C LEU A 142 -10.16 -24.37 7.93
N GLY A 143 -10.57 -23.30 8.60
CA GLY A 143 -10.69 -23.19 10.06
C GLY A 143 -12.14 -23.27 10.56
N ARG A 144 -12.30 -23.39 11.88
CA ARG A 144 -13.60 -23.34 12.58
C ARG A 144 -13.68 -22.10 13.47
N ARG A 145 -14.89 -21.56 13.62
CA ARG A 145 -15.20 -20.42 14.52
C ARG A 145 -16.57 -20.59 15.18
N LYS A 146 -16.86 -19.74 16.17
CA LYS A 146 -18.15 -19.71 16.87
C LYS A 146 -19.09 -18.64 16.29
N ALA A 147 -20.39 -18.72 16.62
CA ALA A 147 -21.36 -17.72 16.21
C ALA A 147 -21.16 -16.36 16.90
N ILE A 148 -20.59 -16.33 18.11
CA ILE A 148 -20.04 -15.11 18.72
C ILE A 148 -18.53 -15.30 18.84
N ASP A 149 -17.78 -14.55 18.04
CA ASP A 149 -16.33 -14.75 17.93
C ASP A 149 -15.63 -13.48 17.41
N LEU A 150 -14.30 -13.48 17.40
CA LEU A 150 -13.52 -12.49 16.66
C LEU A 150 -13.70 -12.71 15.16
N SER A 151 -13.78 -11.62 14.39
CA SER A 151 -13.87 -11.70 12.94
C SER A 151 -12.58 -12.16 12.29
N ASN A 152 -11.44 -11.90 12.93
CA ASN A 152 -10.11 -12.34 12.53
C ASN A 152 -9.19 -12.34 13.77
N PRO A 153 -8.08 -13.12 13.77
CA PRO A 153 -7.19 -13.27 14.92
C PRO A 153 -6.32 -12.04 15.22
N TYR A 154 -6.31 -11.03 14.34
CA TYR A 154 -5.50 -9.83 14.50
C TYR A 154 -6.30 -8.64 15.07
N ALA A 155 -7.63 -8.72 15.13
CA ALA A 155 -8.51 -7.59 15.45
C ALA A 155 -8.15 -6.88 16.76
N THR A 156 -7.74 -5.63 16.73
CA THR A 156 -7.41 -4.84 17.93
C THR A 156 -8.18 -3.51 17.93
N PRO A 157 -9.00 -3.24 18.96
CA PRO A 157 -9.31 -4.11 20.09
C PRO A 157 -10.04 -5.40 19.68
N HIS A 158 -9.86 -6.48 20.47
CA HIS A 158 -10.54 -7.77 20.29
C HIS A 158 -12.05 -7.66 20.55
N LEU A 159 -12.76 -7.02 19.64
CA LEU A 159 -14.20 -6.85 19.71
C LEU A 159 -14.87 -8.08 19.11
N TYR A 160 -15.54 -8.85 19.96
CA TYR A 160 -16.39 -9.97 19.55
C TYR A 160 -17.65 -9.44 18.88
N ALA A 161 -18.13 -10.16 17.88
CA ALA A 161 -19.38 -9.87 17.21
C ALA A 161 -20.21 -11.15 17.05
N ILE A 162 -21.53 -11.00 17.09
CA ILE A 162 -22.49 -12.07 16.82
C ILE A 162 -22.76 -12.15 15.33
N ASP A 163 -22.57 -13.33 14.76
CA ASP A 163 -23.15 -13.72 13.48
C ASP A 163 -24.63 -14.03 13.67
N TRP A 164 -25.48 -13.07 13.30
CA TRP A 164 -26.93 -13.18 13.50
C TRP A 164 -27.60 -14.24 12.62
N GLU A 165 -26.96 -14.67 11.53
CA GLU A 165 -27.51 -15.73 10.67
C GLU A 165 -27.36 -17.10 11.32
N LYS A 166 -26.31 -17.29 12.13
CA LYS A 166 -26.01 -18.57 12.80
C LYS A 166 -26.39 -18.61 14.28
N CYS A 167 -26.55 -17.45 14.92
CA CYS A 167 -26.89 -17.36 16.33
C CYS A 167 -28.30 -17.88 16.64
N THR A 168 -28.40 -18.82 17.59
CA THR A 168 -29.69 -19.38 18.07
C THR A 168 -30.34 -18.55 19.16
N ARG A 169 -29.71 -17.45 19.59
CA ARG A 169 -30.14 -16.60 20.72
C ARG A 169 -30.35 -17.38 22.03
N CYS A 170 -29.55 -18.41 22.29
CA CYS A 170 -29.67 -19.25 23.49
C CYS A 170 -29.38 -18.51 24.82
N GLY A 171 -28.65 -17.39 24.81
CA GLY A 171 -28.37 -16.58 26.01
C GLY A 171 -27.15 -17.00 26.83
N GLU A 172 -26.49 -18.12 26.50
CA GLU A 172 -25.31 -18.61 27.25
C GLU A 172 -24.15 -17.60 27.25
N CYS A 173 -23.91 -16.94 26.11
CA CYS A 173 -22.88 -15.90 26.03
C CYS A 173 -23.19 -14.70 26.94
N VAL A 174 -24.47 -14.32 27.07
CA VAL A 174 -24.91 -13.20 27.93
C VAL A 174 -24.63 -13.53 29.40
N SER A 175 -24.98 -14.74 29.85
CA SER A 175 -24.81 -15.15 31.25
C SER A 175 -23.34 -15.17 31.68
N LYS A 176 -22.42 -15.40 30.73
CA LYS A 176 -20.98 -15.45 30.97
C LYS A 176 -20.26 -14.13 30.75
N CYS A 177 -20.91 -13.10 30.20
CA CYS A 177 -20.26 -11.82 29.94
C CYS A 177 -20.05 -11.03 31.24
N PRO A 178 -18.80 -10.84 31.72
CA PRO A 178 -18.55 -10.22 33.02
C PRO A 178 -18.87 -8.72 33.05
N THR A 179 -18.90 -8.08 31.88
CA THR A 179 -19.18 -6.63 31.75
C THR A 179 -20.60 -6.31 31.30
N GLY A 180 -21.42 -7.33 31.00
CA GLY A 180 -22.76 -7.12 30.44
C GLY A 180 -22.75 -6.51 29.04
N ALA A 181 -21.67 -6.67 28.27
CA ALA A 181 -21.52 -6.09 26.94
C ALA A 181 -22.46 -6.71 25.89
N ILE A 182 -22.95 -7.93 26.09
CA ILE A 182 -23.72 -8.68 25.09
C ILE A 182 -25.20 -8.34 25.20
N GLN A 183 -25.80 -7.90 24.09
CA GLN A 183 -27.18 -7.45 24.01
C GLN A 183 -27.88 -8.15 22.83
N LEU A 184 -28.75 -9.13 23.12
CA LEU A 184 -29.40 -9.94 22.09
C LEU A 184 -30.56 -9.23 21.37
N GLU A 185 -31.16 -8.22 22.01
CA GLU A 185 -32.27 -7.44 21.45
C GLU A 185 -31.85 -6.09 20.85
N GLN A 186 -30.55 -5.80 20.77
CA GLN A 186 -30.08 -4.51 20.28
C GLN A 186 -30.51 -4.30 18.81
N LYS A 187 -31.13 -3.16 18.55
CA LYS A 187 -31.64 -2.80 17.22
C LYS A 187 -30.58 -2.08 16.39
N GLU A 188 -30.77 -2.15 15.08
CA GLU A 188 -30.05 -1.35 14.09
C GLU A 188 -30.22 0.15 14.42
N SER A 189 -29.19 0.93 14.10
CA SER A 189 -29.19 2.37 14.36
C SER A 189 -28.97 3.15 13.08
N ILE A 190 -29.86 4.11 12.84
CA ILE A 190 -29.77 5.03 11.70
C ILE A 190 -29.17 6.34 12.19
N ARG A 191 -28.10 6.80 11.52
CA ARG A 191 -27.43 8.08 11.81
C ARG A 191 -27.30 8.89 10.54
N GLN A 192 -27.47 10.21 10.65
CA GLN A 192 -27.14 11.14 9.57
C GLN A 192 -25.82 11.85 9.88
N LEU A 193 -24.99 12.01 8.85
CA LEU A 193 -23.77 12.82 8.93
C LEU A 193 -23.61 13.72 7.69
N GLN A 194 -22.71 14.69 7.80
CA GLN A 194 -22.35 15.60 6.71
C GLN A 194 -20.90 15.40 6.29
N ALA A 195 -20.62 15.42 4.99
CA ALA A 195 -19.28 15.32 4.43
C ALA A 195 -19.13 16.19 3.16
N GLY A 196 -17.95 16.75 2.92
CA GLY A 196 -17.65 17.52 1.72
C GLY A 196 -17.33 16.65 0.50
N ALA A 197 -16.79 15.47 0.74
CA ALA A 197 -16.47 14.47 -0.28
C ALA A 197 -16.74 13.05 0.22
N ILE A 198 -16.89 12.12 -0.72
CA ILE A 198 -17.04 10.68 -0.48
C ILE A 198 -15.97 9.94 -1.28
N ILE A 199 -15.36 8.92 -0.68
CA ILE A 199 -14.36 8.08 -1.33
C ILE A 199 -14.77 6.62 -1.19
N LEU A 200 -14.83 5.91 -2.31
CA LEU A 200 -15.18 4.50 -2.40
C LEU A 200 -13.90 3.65 -2.44
N SER A 201 -13.77 2.76 -1.48
CA SER A 201 -12.63 1.86 -1.28
C SER A 201 -13.07 0.47 -0.82
N THR A 202 -14.20 0.00 -1.35
CA THR A 202 -14.86 -1.27 -0.99
C THR A 202 -14.08 -2.52 -1.42
N GLY A 203 -13.04 -2.37 -2.25
CA GLY A 203 -12.17 -3.47 -2.67
C GLY A 203 -12.81 -4.36 -3.74
N PHE A 204 -12.65 -5.66 -3.60
CA PHE A 204 -13.13 -6.68 -4.52
C PHE A 204 -13.58 -7.92 -3.74
N GLU A 205 -14.33 -8.79 -4.41
CA GLU A 205 -14.57 -10.17 -3.99
C GLU A 205 -13.81 -11.12 -4.91
N GLU A 206 -13.43 -12.27 -4.39
CA GLU A 206 -12.79 -13.29 -5.20
C GLU A 206 -13.78 -13.97 -6.14
N PHE A 207 -13.32 -14.32 -7.33
CA PHE A 207 -14.13 -15.13 -8.23
C PHE A 207 -14.40 -16.50 -7.62
N ASP A 208 -15.68 -16.84 -7.44
CA ASP A 208 -16.12 -18.16 -6.99
C ASP A 208 -15.85 -19.25 -8.06
N PRO A 209 -14.87 -20.15 -7.84
CA PRO A 209 -14.52 -21.16 -8.83
C PRO A 209 -15.52 -22.31 -8.93
N ARG A 210 -16.56 -22.37 -8.08
CA ARG A 210 -17.66 -23.33 -8.25
C ARG A 210 -18.38 -23.14 -9.60
N LEU A 211 -18.32 -21.92 -10.14
CA LEU A 211 -18.84 -21.59 -11.47
C LEU A 211 -17.97 -22.17 -12.61
N ALA A 212 -16.71 -22.51 -12.34
CA ALA A 212 -15.78 -23.14 -13.27
C ALA A 212 -15.67 -24.65 -13.01
N THR A 213 -16.79 -25.35 -13.23
CA THR A 213 -16.99 -26.77 -12.87
C THR A 213 -15.92 -27.72 -13.42
N GLN A 214 -15.26 -27.35 -14.52
CA GLN A 214 -14.18 -28.14 -15.14
C GLN A 214 -12.93 -28.30 -14.24
N TYR A 215 -12.77 -27.47 -13.21
CA TYR A 215 -11.64 -27.54 -12.29
C TYR A 215 -11.95 -28.33 -11.01
N GLY A 216 -13.22 -28.63 -10.73
CA GLY A 216 -13.62 -29.46 -9.59
C GLY A 216 -13.41 -28.82 -8.21
N TYR A 217 -13.35 -27.50 -8.10
CA TYR A 217 -13.28 -26.80 -6.82
C TYR A 217 -14.46 -27.17 -5.91
N ARG A 218 -14.19 -27.46 -4.63
CA ARG A 218 -15.12 -28.01 -3.62
C ARG A 218 -15.72 -29.39 -3.94
N ARG A 219 -15.39 -29.98 -5.10
CA ARG A 219 -15.68 -31.38 -5.42
C ARG A 219 -14.47 -32.28 -5.11
N TYR A 220 -13.27 -31.81 -5.45
CA TYR A 220 -12.01 -32.49 -5.16
C TYR A 220 -11.33 -31.74 -4.00
N PRO A 221 -11.03 -32.40 -2.87
CA PRO A 221 -10.49 -31.72 -1.69
C PRO A 221 -9.15 -31.02 -1.95
N ASN A 222 -8.34 -31.56 -2.86
CA ASN A 222 -6.99 -31.05 -3.15
C ASN A 222 -6.96 -29.94 -4.21
N VAL A 223 -8.12 -29.47 -4.66
CA VAL A 223 -8.25 -28.27 -5.50
C VAL A 223 -8.63 -27.11 -4.60
N ILE A 224 -7.68 -26.21 -4.37
CA ILE A 224 -7.83 -25.03 -3.51
C ILE A 224 -7.70 -23.74 -4.31
N THR A 225 -8.09 -22.60 -3.74
CA THR A 225 -7.83 -21.27 -4.27
C THR A 225 -6.47 -20.73 -3.80
N SER A 226 -5.99 -19.67 -4.44
CA SER A 226 -4.78 -18.97 -4.00
C SER A 226 -4.91 -18.38 -2.58
N ILE A 227 -6.09 -17.87 -2.19
CA ILE A 227 -6.29 -17.35 -0.84
C ILE A 227 -6.34 -18.45 0.22
N GLU A 228 -6.90 -19.62 -0.11
CA GLU A 228 -6.84 -20.79 0.77
C GLU A 228 -5.38 -21.19 1.00
N LEU A 229 -4.55 -21.15 -0.05
CA LEU A 229 -3.11 -21.37 0.09
C LEU A 229 -2.42 -20.28 0.92
N GLU A 230 -2.79 -19.00 0.79
CA GLU A 230 -2.29 -17.94 1.67
C GLU A 230 -2.59 -18.25 3.14
N ARG A 231 -3.80 -18.71 3.45
CA ARG A 231 -4.18 -19.11 4.82
C ARG A 231 -3.39 -20.32 5.29
N ILE A 232 -3.13 -21.31 4.43
CA ILE A 232 -2.28 -22.48 4.75
C ILE A 232 -0.83 -22.06 5.02
N LEU A 233 -0.27 -21.16 4.21
CA LEU A 233 1.12 -20.71 4.36
C LEU A 233 1.29 -19.70 5.49
N SER A 234 0.21 -19.15 6.03
CA SER A 234 0.21 -18.15 7.08
C SER A 234 0.55 -18.75 8.45
N PRO A 235 1.52 -18.21 9.21
CA PRO A 235 1.76 -18.62 10.60
C PRO A 235 0.54 -18.40 11.52
N GLY A 236 -0.31 -17.42 11.20
CA GLY A 236 -1.58 -17.17 11.89
C GLY A 236 -2.77 -17.88 11.24
N GLY A 237 -2.53 -18.84 10.35
CA GLY A 237 -3.55 -19.65 9.69
C GLY A 237 -3.74 -21.02 10.32
N PRO A 238 -4.72 -21.81 9.82
CA PRO A 238 -5.16 -23.06 10.43
C PRO A 238 -4.09 -24.15 10.47
N SER A 239 -3.05 -24.08 9.63
CA SER A 239 -1.92 -25.03 9.62
C SER A 239 -0.62 -24.46 10.20
N TYR A 240 -0.67 -23.29 10.85
CA TYR A 240 0.49 -22.64 11.46
C TYR A 240 1.67 -22.44 10.50
N GLY A 241 1.36 -22.22 9.22
CA GLY A 241 2.34 -22.00 8.16
C GLY A 241 2.94 -23.28 7.58
N GLU A 242 2.40 -24.46 7.91
CA GLU A 242 2.78 -25.71 7.27
C GLU A 242 1.98 -25.97 6.00
N LEU A 243 2.68 -26.36 4.94
CA LEU A 243 2.09 -26.72 3.66
C LEU A 243 1.46 -28.11 3.76
N ILE A 244 0.13 -28.14 3.71
CA ILE A 244 -0.65 -29.36 3.87
C ILE A 244 -1.67 -29.51 2.74
N ARG A 245 -1.96 -30.77 2.43
CA ARG A 245 -2.99 -31.19 1.49
C ARG A 245 -4.33 -31.35 2.23
N PRO A 246 -5.44 -30.74 1.76
CA PRO A 246 -6.69 -30.79 2.51
C PRO A 246 -7.31 -32.19 2.68
N SER A 247 -7.08 -33.13 1.75
CA SER A 247 -7.64 -34.49 1.85
C SER A 247 -7.09 -35.32 3.01
N ASP A 248 -5.81 -35.16 3.37
CA ASP A 248 -5.13 -36.07 4.31
C ASP A 248 -4.04 -35.40 5.16
N SER A 249 -3.92 -34.08 5.10
CA SER A 249 -2.97 -33.25 5.85
C SER A 249 -1.49 -33.55 5.60
N ARG A 250 -1.14 -34.31 4.54
CA ARG A 250 0.26 -34.53 4.16
C ARG A 250 0.81 -33.33 3.40
N THR A 251 2.12 -33.15 3.43
CA THR A 251 2.78 -32.13 2.59
C THR A 251 2.81 -32.60 1.14
N PRO A 252 2.20 -31.88 0.18
CA PRO A 252 2.20 -32.24 -1.22
C PRO A 252 3.61 -32.11 -1.84
N ALA A 253 4.04 -33.14 -2.54
CA ALA A 253 5.31 -33.16 -3.28
C ALA A 253 5.22 -32.43 -4.63
N SER A 254 4.03 -32.36 -5.23
CA SER A 254 3.80 -31.73 -6.54
C SER A 254 2.57 -30.82 -6.55
N ILE A 255 2.72 -29.60 -7.06
CA ILE A 255 1.72 -28.53 -6.98
C ILE A 255 1.57 -27.84 -8.33
N ALA A 256 0.33 -27.71 -8.79
CA ALA A 256 0.00 -27.02 -10.04
C ALA A 256 -0.83 -25.75 -9.78
N PHE A 257 -0.33 -24.59 -10.19
CA PHE A 257 -1.06 -23.33 -10.21
C PHE A 257 -1.74 -23.13 -11.55
N LEU A 258 -3.05 -22.85 -11.55
CA LEU A 258 -3.83 -22.58 -12.75
C LEU A 258 -4.17 -21.09 -12.82
N GLN A 259 -3.67 -20.40 -13.84
CA GLN A 259 -3.90 -18.96 -14.02
C GLN A 259 -5.23 -18.62 -14.68
N CYS A 260 -5.65 -17.37 -14.50
CA CYS A 260 -6.81 -16.77 -15.18
C CYS A 260 -8.14 -17.48 -14.85
N ILE A 261 -8.32 -17.87 -13.58
CA ILE A 261 -9.57 -18.46 -13.10
C ILE A 261 -10.55 -17.31 -12.80
N GLY A 262 -11.63 -17.21 -13.57
CA GLY A 262 -12.57 -16.08 -13.47
C GLY A 262 -12.10 -14.79 -14.14
N SER A 263 -11.17 -14.88 -15.09
CA SER A 263 -10.68 -13.75 -15.86
C SER A 263 -10.27 -14.20 -17.25
N ARG A 264 -10.25 -13.28 -18.22
CA ARG A 264 -9.91 -13.56 -19.62
C ARG A 264 -10.75 -14.72 -20.17
N ASP A 265 -12.04 -14.71 -19.83
CA ASP A 265 -13.05 -15.63 -20.34
C ASP A 265 -14.14 -14.87 -21.10
N SER A 266 -15.07 -15.57 -21.75
CA SER A 266 -16.09 -14.95 -22.61
C SER A 266 -17.08 -14.05 -21.87
N ARG A 267 -17.23 -14.19 -20.54
CA ARG A 267 -18.09 -13.34 -19.70
C ARG A 267 -17.29 -12.26 -18.99
N ARG A 268 -15.99 -12.48 -18.79
CA ARG A 268 -15.05 -11.60 -18.08
C ARG A 268 -13.82 -11.41 -18.95
N ASP A 269 -13.97 -10.62 -20.01
CA ASP A 269 -12.92 -10.28 -20.96
C ASP A 269 -11.96 -9.18 -20.43
N TYR A 270 -11.76 -9.15 -19.10
CA TYR A 270 -10.76 -8.36 -18.40
C TYR A 270 -9.72 -9.25 -17.72
N CYS A 271 -8.58 -8.66 -17.36
CA CYS A 271 -7.54 -9.31 -16.59
C CYS A 271 -7.55 -8.84 -15.14
N SER A 272 -7.35 -9.77 -14.21
CA SER A 272 -7.31 -9.47 -12.78
C SER A 272 -6.02 -8.80 -12.28
N SER A 273 -5.07 -8.51 -13.19
CA SER A 273 -3.83 -7.73 -12.98
C SER A 273 -2.81 -8.24 -11.95
N ALA A 274 -3.22 -8.96 -10.90
CA ALA A 274 -2.37 -9.41 -9.80
C ALA A 274 -2.11 -10.92 -9.77
N CYS A 275 -2.94 -11.74 -10.44
CA CYS A 275 -2.94 -13.20 -10.27
C CYS A 275 -1.67 -13.92 -10.71
N CYS A 276 -1.02 -13.42 -11.76
CA CYS A 276 0.29 -13.93 -12.14
C CYS A 276 1.32 -13.73 -11.01
N MET A 277 1.31 -12.57 -10.36
CA MET A 277 2.34 -12.24 -9.38
C MET A 277 2.12 -12.88 -8.01
N PHE A 278 0.86 -13.02 -7.55
CA PHE A 278 0.63 -13.78 -6.31
C PHE A 278 0.97 -15.26 -6.49
N ALA A 279 0.78 -15.85 -7.69
CA ALA A 279 1.15 -17.24 -7.92
C ALA A 279 2.66 -17.43 -7.96
N VAL A 280 3.40 -16.51 -8.59
CA VAL A 280 4.87 -16.49 -8.52
C VAL A 280 5.34 -16.32 -7.07
N LYS A 281 4.63 -15.52 -6.27
CA LYS A 281 4.90 -15.34 -4.85
C LYS A 281 4.71 -16.62 -4.05
N GLU A 282 3.53 -17.21 -4.10
CA GLU A 282 3.20 -18.44 -3.39
C GLU A 282 4.15 -19.58 -3.80
N ALA A 283 4.45 -19.72 -5.10
CA ALA A 283 5.43 -20.68 -5.60
C ALA A 283 6.85 -20.42 -5.05
N THR A 284 7.28 -19.16 -4.99
CA THR A 284 8.58 -18.76 -4.42
C THR A 284 8.66 -19.10 -2.94
N LEU A 285 7.61 -18.78 -2.16
CA LEU A 285 7.56 -19.08 -0.73
C LEU A 285 7.59 -20.60 -0.47
N ILE A 286 6.88 -21.37 -1.31
CA ILE A 286 6.94 -22.83 -1.27
C ILE A 286 8.35 -23.31 -1.56
N LYS A 287 9.01 -22.87 -2.64
CA LYS A 287 10.37 -23.32 -2.98
C LYS A 287 11.43 -22.90 -1.97
N GLN A 288 11.24 -21.79 -1.27
CA GLN A 288 12.14 -21.35 -0.20
C GLN A 288 12.04 -22.25 1.05
N LYS A 289 10.82 -22.66 1.46
CA LYS A 289 10.61 -23.50 2.65
C LYS A 289 10.63 -25.00 2.36
N TRP A 290 10.19 -25.42 1.17
CA TRP A 290 10.21 -26.79 0.64
C TRP A 290 10.93 -26.86 -0.72
N PRO A 291 12.28 -26.83 -0.75
CA PRO A 291 13.04 -26.77 -1.99
C PRO A 291 12.83 -27.96 -2.94
N GLN A 292 12.42 -29.11 -2.41
CA GLN A 292 12.18 -30.33 -3.20
C GLN A 292 10.79 -30.40 -3.83
N ALA A 293 9.88 -29.48 -3.49
CA ALA A 293 8.54 -29.46 -4.09
C ALA A 293 8.63 -29.18 -5.60
N ASP A 294 7.90 -29.97 -6.39
CA ASP A 294 7.75 -29.79 -7.82
C ASP A 294 6.58 -28.82 -8.10
N VAL A 295 6.90 -27.58 -8.46
CA VAL A 295 5.92 -26.50 -8.57
C VAL A 295 5.80 -26.04 -10.02
N HIS A 296 4.58 -26.12 -10.57
CA HIS A 296 4.27 -25.76 -11.95
C HIS A 296 3.23 -24.65 -11.99
N ILE A 297 3.46 -23.62 -12.81
CA ILE A 297 2.52 -22.54 -13.09
C ILE A 297 2.05 -22.66 -14.54
N PHE A 298 0.75 -22.91 -14.73
CA PHE A 298 0.09 -23.02 -16.02
C PHE A 298 -0.60 -21.71 -16.39
N PHE A 299 -0.13 -21.05 -17.45
CA PHE A 299 -0.53 -19.68 -17.78
C PHE A 299 -0.81 -19.47 -19.28
N MET A 300 -1.46 -18.35 -19.61
CA MET A 300 -1.62 -17.91 -21.01
C MET A 300 -0.57 -16.87 -21.40
N ASP A 301 -0.47 -15.78 -20.62
CA ASP A 301 0.56 -14.74 -20.73
C ASP A 301 1.04 -14.41 -19.32
N MET A 302 2.35 -14.36 -19.08
CA MET A 302 2.90 -14.04 -17.77
C MET A 302 2.97 -12.52 -17.60
N ARG A 303 2.02 -11.95 -16.84
CA ARG A 303 1.83 -10.49 -16.74
C ARG A 303 2.62 -9.86 -15.59
N ALA A 304 3.94 -9.90 -15.69
CA ALA A 304 4.87 -9.28 -14.73
C ALA A 304 5.25 -7.85 -15.16
N PHE A 305 4.31 -6.90 -15.07
CA PHE A 305 4.46 -5.54 -15.64
C PHE A 305 4.85 -4.44 -14.65
N GLY A 306 4.78 -4.69 -13.33
CA GLY A 306 5.20 -3.75 -12.30
C GLY A 306 6.72 -3.61 -12.22
N LYS A 307 7.18 -2.57 -11.51
CA LYS A 307 8.60 -2.36 -11.23
C LYS A 307 9.16 -3.56 -10.45
N GLY A 308 10.30 -4.11 -10.87
CA GLY A 308 10.90 -5.32 -10.28
C GLY A 308 10.18 -6.66 -10.60
N TYR A 309 8.96 -6.66 -11.14
CA TYR A 309 8.16 -7.88 -11.24
C TYR A 309 8.72 -8.89 -12.24
N HIS A 310 9.27 -8.42 -13.36
CA HIS A 310 9.83 -9.32 -14.36
C HIS A 310 11.05 -10.06 -13.84
N ARG A 311 11.95 -9.36 -13.14
CA ARG A 311 13.10 -9.94 -12.45
C ARG A 311 12.69 -10.93 -11.36
N TYR A 312 11.62 -10.63 -10.61
CA TYR A 312 11.06 -11.56 -9.63
C TYR A 312 10.56 -12.86 -10.28
N TYR A 313 9.89 -12.76 -11.42
CA TYR A 313 9.49 -13.90 -12.23
C TYR A 313 10.70 -14.71 -12.74
N GLU A 314 11.73 -14.05 -13.27
CA GLU A 314 12.96 -14.71 -13.73
C GLU A 314 13.69 -15.40 -12.58
N HIS A 315 13.75 -14.79 -11.40
CA HIS A 315 14.32 -15.41 -10.20
C HIS A 315 13.57 -16.70 -9.82
N ALA A 316 12.23 -16.68 -9.81
CA ALA A 316 11.44 -17.86 -9.52
C ALA A 316 11.69 -19.00 -10.53
N ARG A 317 11.85 -18.67 -11.82
CA ARG A 317 12.13 -19.64 -12.89
C ARG A 317 13.55 -20.18 -12.80
N ASP A 318 14.54 -19.30 -12.80
CA ASP A 318 15.94 -19.65 -13.06
C ASP A 318 16.71 -20.03 -11.79
N ALA A 319 16.43 -19.33 -10.67
CA ALA A 319 17.14 -19.58 -9.41
C ALA A 319 16.43 -20.61 -8.52
N LEU A 320 15.08 -20.64 -8.55
CA LEU A 320 14.29 -21.54 -7.70
C LEU A 320 13.74 -22.76 -8.46
N GLY A 321 13.80 -22.78 -9.80
CA GLY A 321 13.38 -23.92 -10.61
C GLY A 321 11.86 -24.12 -10.69
N VAL A 322 11.06 -23.08 -10.46
CA VAL A 322 9.61 -23.12 -10.70
C VAL A 322 9.35 -23.31 -12.20
N GLN A 323 8.51 -24.28 -12.55
CA GLN A 323 8.21 -24.61 -13.93
C GLN A 323 7.09 -23.71 -14.46
N PHE A 324 7.29 -23.10 -15.62
CA PHE A 324 6.30 -22.23 -16.24
C PHE A 324 5.86 -22.83 -17.57
N THR A 325 4.61 -23.29 -17.64
CA THR A 325 4.06 -23.92 -18.84
C THR A 325 2.94 -23.06 -19.42
N ARG A 326 3.10 -22.66 -20.69
CA ARG A 326 2.08 -21.88 -21.40
C ARG A 326 0.92 -22.78 -21.82
N CYS A 327 -0.07 -22.94 -20.95
CA CYS A 327 -1.26 -23.74 -21.22
C CYS A 327 -2.43 -23.25 -20.35
N ARG A 328 -3.58 -22.98 -20.97
CA ARG A 328 -4.85 -22.88 -20.22
C ARG A 328 -5.39 -24.30 -20.04
N VAL A 329 -5.25 -24.83 -18.82
CA VAL A 329 -5.69 -26.20 -18.51
C VAL A 329 -7.20 -26.33 -18.78
N PRO A 330 -7.63 -27.29 -19.62
CA PRO A 330 -9.04 -27.42 -20.00
C PRO A 330 -9.88 -28.12 -18.94
N VAL A 331 -9.31 -29.08 -18.20
CA VAL A 331 -10.03 -29.89 -17.22
C VAL A 331 -9.08 -30.49 -16.18
N VAL A 332 -9.57 -30.60 -14.94
CA VAL A 332 -8.94 -31.34 -13.83
C VAL A 332 -9.80 -32.55 -13.49
N LYS A 333 -9.16 -33.71 -13.28
CA LYS A 333 -9.83 -34.94 -12.81
C LYS A 333 -9.10 -35.50 -11.60
N GLU A 334 -9.82 -36.03 -10.64
CA GLU A 334 -9.23 -36.69 -9.46
C GLU A 334 -9.08 -38.20 -9.70
N ASP A 335 -7.99 -38.79 -9.23
CA ASP A 335 -7.84 -40.23 -9.04
C ASP A 335 -8.49 -40.63 -7.71
N PRO A 336 -9.58 -41.42 -7.72
CA PRO A 336 -10.34 -41.75 -6.52
C PRO A 336 -9.58 -42.64 -5.52
N ARG A 337 -8.41 -43.18 -5.89
CA ARG A 337 -7.63 -44.08 -5.03
C ARG A 337 -6.75 -43.32 -4.03
N ASN A 338 -6.26 -42.15 -4.41
CA ASN A 338 -5.26 -41.40 -3.65
C ASN A 338 -5.53 -39.88 -3.59
N HIS A 339 -6.61 -39.40 -4.23
CA HIS A 339 -7.00 -38.00 -4.34
C HIS A 339 -6.02 -37.11 -5.13
N ASP A 340 -5.12 -37.71 -5.92
CA ASP A 340 -4.24 -36.95 -6.78
C ASP A 340 -5.00 -36.42 -8.01
N LEU A 341 -4.49 -35.35 -8.61
CA LEU A 341 -5.14 -34.56 -9.63
C LEU A 341 -4.44 -34.72 -10.97
N MET A 342 -5.18 -35.25 -11.93
CA MET A 342 -4.78 -35.46 -13.31
C MET A 342 -5.17 -34.26 -14.16
N LEU A 343 -4.16 -33.57 -14.71
CA LEU A 343 -4.30 -32.43 -15.61
C LEU A 343 -3.99 -32.86 -17.03
N THR A 344 -4.81 -32.44 -17.99
CA THR A 344 -4.47 -32.52 -19.42
C THR A 344 -3.76 -31.23 -19.81
N VAL A 345 -2.49 -31.31 -20.19
CA VAL A 345 -1.65 -30.15 -20.51
C VAL A 345 -1.02 -30.31 -21.89
N ALA A 346 -0.56 -29.22 -22.50
CA ALA A 346 0.25 -29.30 -23.72
C ALA A 346 1.67 -29.77 -23.37
N SER A 347 2.22 -30.70 -24.16
CA SER A 347 3.64 -31.06 -24.14
C SER A 347 4.49 -29.99 -24.83
N GLU A 348 5.81 -30.14 -24.82
CA GLU A 348 6.73 -29.31 -25.62
C GLU A 348 6.40 -29.35 -27.12
N ASP A 349 5.94 -30.51 -27.65
CA ASP A 349 5.48 -30.65 -29.04
C ASP A 349 3.97 -30.31 -29.25
N ASP A 350 3.36 -29.57 -28.33
CA ASP A 350 1.93 -29.19 -28.35
C ASP A 350 0.92 -30.35 -28.43
N ARG A 351 1.33 -31.56 -28.02
CA ARG A 351 0.44 -32.72 -27.88
C ARG A 351 -0.21 -32.73 -26.50
N PRO A 352 -1.49 -33.12 -26.36
CA PRO A 352 -2.12 -33.26 -25.06
C PRO A 352 -1.50 -34.42 -24.29
N VAL A 353 -0.85 -34.13 -23.17
CA VAL A 353 -0.29 -35.10 -22.23
C VAL A 353 -0.98 -34.99 -20.89
N LYS A 354 -1.09 -36.11 -20.18
CA LYS A 354 -1.63 -36.14 -18.82
C LYS A 354 -0.49 -36.05 -17.83
N ARG A 355 -0.56 -35.11 -16.89
CA ARG A 355 0.36 -34.99 -15.75
C ARG A 355 -0.42 -35.08 -14.44
N GLN A 356 0.21 -35.69 -13.45
CA GLN A 356 -0.37 -35.91 -12.11
C GLN A 356 0.24 -34.91 -11.13
N PHE A 357 -0.59 -34.33 -10.27
CA PHE A 357 -0.21 -33.42 -9.21
C PHE A 357 -0.92 -33.79 -7.91
N GLU A 358 -0.28 -33.61 -6.76
CA GLU A 358 -0.90 -33.91 -5.47
C GLU A 358 -1.81 -32.77 -4.97
N MET A 359 -1.59 -31.54 -5.45
CA MET A 359 -2.41 -30.37 -5.15
C MET A 359 -2.53 -29.43 -6.36
N VAL A 360 -3.71 -28.83 -6.53
CA VAL A 360 -3.96 -27.79 -7.54
C VAL A 360 -4.41 -26.52 -6.85
N VAL A 361 -3.80 -25.40 -7.23
CA VAL A 361 -4.11 -24.07 -6.74
C VAL A 361 -4.73 -23.25 -7.87
N LEU A 362 -5.95 -22.80 -7.69
CA LEU A 362 -6.67 -21.95 -8.62
C LEU A 362 -6.33 -20.50 -8.32
N SER A 363 -5.61 -19.84 -9.22
CA SER A 363 -5.31 -18.41 -9.13
C SER A 363 -6.54 -17.60 -9.53
N VAL A 364 -7.41 -17.35 -8.56
CA VAL A 364 -8.72 -16.71 -8.74
C VAL A 364 -8.60 -15.22 -9.03
N GLY A 365 -9.50 -14.73 -9.88
CA GLY A 365 -9.57 -13.33 -10.28
C GLY A 365 -10.33 -12.44 -9.28
N GLN A 366 -10.17 -11.14 -9.44
CA GLN A 366 -10.91 -10.10 -8.70
C GLN A 366 -12.21 -9.77 -9.45
N THR A 367 -13.34 -9.77 -8.75
CA THR A 367 -14.66 -9.36 -9.25
C THR A 367 -15.26 -8.30 -8.33
N PRO A 368 -16.13 -7.38 -8.81
CA PRO A 368 -16.86 -6.50 -7.90
C PRO A 368 -17.77 -7.31 -6.97
N ALA A 369 -17.95 -6.81 -5.75
CA ALA A 369 -18.92 -7.36 -4.81
C ALA A 369 -20.35 -7.16 -5.37
N PRO A 370 -21.28 -8.13 -5.21
CA PRO A 370 -22.66 -7.98 -5.69
C PRO A 370 -23.35 -6.70 -5.21
N GLU A 371 -23.15 -6.36 -3.93
CA GLU A 371 -23.79 -5.19 -3.30
C GLU A 371 -23.13 -3.86 -3.69
N PHE A 372 -21.97 -3.90 -4.37
CA PHE A 372 -21.31 -2.68 -4.83
C PHE A 372 -22.16 -1.92 -5.86
N ASN A 373 -22.91 -2.64 -6.71
CA ASN A 373 -23.81 -2.01 -7.66
C ASN A 373 -24.96 -1.27 -6.96
N GLU A 374 -25.49 -1.83 -5.86
CA GLU A 374 -26.53 -1.18 -5.05
C GLU A 374 -25.99 0.09 -4.39
N LEU A 375 -24.77 0.03 -3.84
CA LEU A 375 -24.07 1.20 -3.32
C LEU A 375 -23.88 2.27 -4.40
N CYS A 376 -23.41 1.90 -5.60
CA CYS A 376 -23.28 2.84 -6.72
C CYS A 376 -24.61 3.50 -7.10
N GLN A 377 -25.72 2.75 -7.09
CA GLN A 377 -27.05 3.31 -7.32
C GLN A 377 -27.46 4.32 -6.24
N VAL A 378 -27.27 3.99 -4.96
CA VAL A 378 -27.52 4.89 -3.83
C VAL A 378 -26.70 6.18 -3.96
N LEU A 379 -25.45 6.05 -4.39
CA LEU A 379 -24.54 7.18 -4.55
C LEU A 379 -24.69 7.91 -5.89
N GLY A 380 -25.51 7.43 -6.83
CA GLY A 380 -25.63 8.00 -8.17
C GLY A 380 -24.32 7.97 -8.96
N VAL A 381 -23.55 6.89 -8.82
CA VAL A 381 -22.28 6.64 -9.53
C VAL A 381 -22.50 5.53 -10.56
N GLU A 382 -21.91 5.69 -11.75
CA GLU A 382 -22.04 4.71 -12.83
C GLU A 382 -21.06 3.55 -12.65
N THR A 383 -21.49 2.34 -13.02
CA THR A 383 -20.61 1.18 -13.15
C THR A 383 -20.36 0.87 -14.62
N ASN A 384 -19.19 0.31 -14.91
CA ASN A 384 -18.87 -0.19 -16.23
C ASN A 384 -19.58 -1.52 -16.50
N ARG A 385 -19.47 -2.05 -17.72
CA ARG A 385 -20.16 -3.29 -18.14
C ARG A 385 -19.81 -4.54 -17.32
N TRP A 386 -18.75 -4.50 -16.52
CA TRP A 386 -18.32 -5.60 -15.65
C TRP A 386 -18.73 -5.41 -14.19
N GLY A 387 -19.36 -4.28 -13.85
CA GLY A 387 -19.81 -3.96 -12.49
C GLY A 387 -18.77 -3.26 -11.61
N PHE A 388 -17.60 -2.89 -12.14
CA PHE A 388 -16.67 -2.00 -11.43
C PHE A 388 -17.08 -0.54 -11.60
N CYS A 389 -16.59 0.35 -10.74
CA CYS A 389 -16.87 1.79 -10.88
C CYS A 389 -16.39 2.31 -12.24
N GLN A 390 -17.24 3.06 -12.94
CA GLN A 390 -16.82 3.79 -14.13
C GLN A 390 -16.07 5.06 -13.73
N THR A 391 -14.87 5.24 -14.26
CA THR A 391 -14.07 6.46 -14.06
C THR A 391 -14.16 7.39 -15.27
N ARG A 392 -13.85 8.67 -15.05
CA ARG A 392 -13.73 9.67 -16.12
C ARG A 392 -12.50 9.41 -16.98
N SER A 393 -12.55 9.83 -18.24
CA SER A 393 -11.42 9.74 -19.16
C SER A 393 -10.16 10.38 -18.57
N LEU A 394 -9.02 9.72 -18.72
CA LEU A 394 -7.71 10.15 -18.19
C LEU A 394 -7.62 10.26 -16.65
N SER A 395 -8.56 9.64 -15.93
CA SER A 395 -8.54 9.56 -14.46
C SER A 395 -8.85 8.14 -13.98
N LEU A 396 -8.07 7.67 -12.99
CA LEU A 396 -8.32 6.40 -12.32
C LEU A 396 -9.19 6.53 -11.06
N VAL A 397 -9.44 7.76 -10.60
CA VAL A 397 -10.04 8.00 -9.28
C VAL A 397 -11.28 8.90 -9.30
N GLU A 398 -11.54 9.61 -10.40
CA GLU A 398 -12.74 10.44 -10.53
C GLU A 398 -13.91 9.63 -11.08
N THR A 399 -15.02 9.60 -10.34
CA THR A 399 -16.25 8.91 -10.75
C THR A 399 -17.11 9.77 -11.68
N SER A 400 -18.24 9.24 -12.15
CA SER A 400 -19.22 10.02 -12.91
C SER A 400 -19.80 11.20 -12.12
N ARG A 401 -19.90 11.10 -10.78
CA ARG A 401 -20.47 12.12 -9.90
C ARG A 401 -19.39 12.97 -9.21
N GLU A 402 -19.48 14.29 -9.37
CA GLU A 402 -18.55 15.21 -8.73
C GLU A 402 -18.60 15.12 -7.20
N GLY A 403 -17.43 15.23 -6.56
CA GLY A 403 -17.30 15.08 -5.10
C GLY A 403 -17.24 13.63 -4.60
N ILE A 404 -17.44 12.64 -5.49
CA ILE A 404 -17.29 11.22 -5.20
C ILE A 404 -16.10 10.66 -5.97
N TYR A 405 -15.19 10.01 -5.25
CA TYR A 405 -13.95 9.42 -5.76
C TYR A 405 -13.93 7.92 -5.51
N ILE A 406 -13.07 7.20 -6.25
CA ILE A 406 -12.87 5.75 -6.14
C ILE A 406 -11.37 5.47 -6.00
N CYS A 407 -11.00 4.46 -5.22
CA CYS A 407 -9.63 3.94 -5.20
C CYS A 407 -9.60 2.44 -4.88
N GLY A 408 -8.52 1.77 -5.32
CA GLY A 408 -8.32 0.34 -5.11
C GLY A 408 -9.17 -0.51 -6.05
N SER A 409 -9.34 -1.79 -5.73
CA SER A 409 -9.92 -2.75 -6.68
C SER A 409 -11.39 -2.51 -7.04
N ALA A 410 -12.10 -1.61 -6.33
CA ALA A 410 -13.47 -1.24 -6.66
C ALA A 410 -13.57 -0.46 -7.99
N GLY A 411 -12.49 0.24 -8.38
CA GLY A 411 -12.37 0.87 -9.71
C GLY A 411 -11.88 -0.07 -10.81
N GLY A 412 -11.42 -1.28 -10.46
CA GLY A 412 -10.91 -2.27 -11.41
C GLY A 412 -9.75 -3.08 -10.84
N PRO A 413 -9.43 -4.27 -11.41
CA PRO A 413 -8.47 -5.17 -10.81
C PRO A 413 -7.02 -4.65 -10.79
N LYS A 414 -6.37 -4.73 -9.62
CA LYS A 414 -5.00 -4.24 -9.39
C LYS A 414 -4.35 -4.85 -8.15
N ASP A 415 -3.07 -4.54 -7.97
CA ASP A 415 -2.29 -4.92 -6.78
C ASP A 415 -2.23 -3.79 -5.73
N ILE A 416 -1.48 -4.02 -4.65
CA ILE A 416 -1.33 -3.10 -3.53
C ILE A 416 -0.62 -1.79 -3.94
N ALA A 417 0.40 -1.83 -4.80
CA ALA A 417 1.18 -0.64 -5.14
C ALA A 417 0.33 0.37 -5.92
N ASP A 418 -0.38 -0.11 -6.95
CA ASP A 418 -1.30 0.72 -7.72
C ASP A 418 -2.50 1.17 -6.83
N THR A 419 -2.93 0.34 -5.88
CA THR A 419 -3.95 0.70 -4.88
C THR A 419 -3.50 1.86 -3.97
N MET A 420 -2.25 1.87 -3.51
CA MET A 420 -1.72 2.96 -2.67
C MET A 420 -1.63 4.28 -3.45
N VAL A 421 -1.22 4.20 -4.72
CA VAL A 421 -1.19 5.35 -5.62
C VAL A 421 -2.59 5.92 -5.81
N GLU A 422 -3.59 5.09 -6.11
CA GLU A 422 -4.97 5.54 -6.25
C GLU A 422 -5.55 6.09 -4.95
N ALA A 423 -5.20 5.52 -3.79
CA ALA A 423 -5.64 6.03 -2.49
C ALA A 423 -5.15 7.47 -2.26
N GLY A 424 -3.85 7.74 -2.53
CA GLY A 424 -3.31 9.10 -2.43
C GLY A 424 -3.89 10.06 -3.47
N ALA A 425 -4.14 9.58 -4.69
CA ALA A 425 -4.79 10.35 -5.74
C ALA A 425 -6.24 10.72 -5.40
N ALA A 426 -7.03 9.77 -4.86
CA ALA A 426 -8.40 9.99 -4.42
C ALA A 426 -8.45 10.96 -3.22
N ALA A 427 -7.52 10.83 -2.26
CA ALA A 427 -7.37 11.80 -1.18
C ALA A 427 -7.04 13.20 -1.71
N CYS A 428 -6.16 13.31 -2.72
CA CYS A 428 -5.82 14.57 -3.38
C CYS A 428 -7.02 15.18 -4.13
N GLY A 429 -7.86 14.36 -4.74
CA GLY A 429 -9.06 14.81 -5.43
C GLY A 429 -10.12 15.29 -4.44
N ALA A 430 -10.40 14.49 -3.41
CA ALA A 430 -11.42 14.76 -2.40
C ALA A 430 -11.15 16.05 -1.61
N SER A 431 -9.88 16.35 -1.31
CA SER A 431 -9.46 17.53 -0.57
C SER A 431 -9.90 18.85 -1.23
N LYS A 432 -10.14 18.87 -2.55
CA LYS A 432 -10.71 20.01 -3.30
C LYS A 432 -12.05 20.48 -2.71
N TRP A 433 -12.82 19.56 -2.15
CA TRP A 433 -14.20 19.80 -1.69
C TRP A 433 -14.29 20.02 -0.18
N LEU A 434 -13.18 19.89 0.53
CA LEU A 434 -13.13 20.07 1.98
C LEU A 434 -12.89 21.54 2.33
N GLY A 435 -13.45 21.97 3.46
CA GLY A 435 -13.10 23.24 4.09
C GLY A 435 -11.64 23.25 4.58
N SER A 436 -11.13 24.42 4.95
CA SER A 436 -9.84 24.50 5.66
C SER A 436 -9.89 23.56 6.87
N PRO A 437 -8.87 22.73 7.11
CA PRO A 437 -8.90 21.82 8.23
C PRO A 437 -9.10 22.64 9.51
N ALA A 438 -10.03 22.20 10.39
CA ALA A 438 -9.98 22.61 11.78
C ALA A 438 -8.61 22.18 12.29
N ILE A 439 -7.67 23.13 12.31
CA ILE A 439 -6.46 23.00 13.11
C ILE A 439 -7.02 22.70 14.50
N ARG A 440 -6.93 21.44 14.93
CA ARG A 440 -6.99 21.12 16.35
C ARG A 440 -5.58 21.41 16.80
N PRO A 441 -5.33 22.63 17.33
CA PRO A 441 -4.05 22.88 17.90
C PRO A 441 -3.77 21.79 18.93
N THR A 442 -2.69 21.05 18.72
CA THR A 442 -1.92 20.61 19.88
C THR A 442 -1.17 21.84 20.40
N ASP A 443 -1.92 22.88 20.81
CA ASP A 443 -1.43 24.01 21.61
C ASP A 443 -1.26 23.48 23.04
N LYS A 444 -0.52 22.38 23.20
CA LYS A 444 0.16 22.21 24.46
C LYS A 444 1.38 23.10 24.30
N GLU A 445 1.37 24.24 24.98
CA GLU A 445 2.59 24.99 25.23
C GLU A 445 3.65 23.96 25.64
N PRO A 446 4.87 24.00 25.04
CA PRO A 446 5.92 23.09 25.45
C PRO A 446 6.05 23.20 26.95
N MET A 447 5.87 22.07 27.66
CA MET A 447 6.00 22.07 29.11
C MET A 447 7.39 22.63 29.43
N GLU A 448 7.43 23.77 30.13
CA GLU A 448 8.69 24.37 30.54
C GLU A 448 9.47 23.33 31.33
N LYS A 449 10.74 23.15 30.98
CA LYS A 449 11.62 22.26 31.73
C LYS A 449 11.68 22.79 33.16
N PRO A 450 11.27 22.01 34.18
CA PRO A 450 11.38 22.46 35.56
C PRO A 450 12.85 22.73 35.89
N ALA A 451 13.13 23.83 36.61
CA ALA A 451 14.49 24.27 36.95
C ALA A 451 15.29 23.22 37.74
N GLU A 452 14.60 22.34 38.46
CA GLU A 452 15.13 21.11 39.05
C GLU A 452 14.19 19.95 38.73
N GLU A 453 14.73 18.83 38.25
CA GLU A 453 13.94 17.61 38.06
C GLU A 453 13.66 16.98 39.43
N PRO A 454 12.39 16.88 39.86
CA PRO A 454 12.05 16.26 41.12
C PRO A 454 12.41 14.77 41.07
N ALA A 455 12.88 14.22 42.20
CA ALA A 455 13.18 12.79 42.32
C ALA A 455 12.01 11.93 41.76
N PRO A 456 12.29 10.87 40.99
CA PRO A 456 11.25 10.05 40.37
C PRO A 456 10.34 9.42 41.42
N LYS A 457 9.03 9.58 41.24
CA LYS A 457 7.96 9.06 42.08
C LYS A 457 6.94 8.36 41.19
N THR A 458 7.08 7.05 41.08
CA THR A 458 6.26 6.22 40.21
C THR A 458 5.02 5.73 40.95
N ALA A 459 3.84 6.08 40.42
CA ALA A 459 2.59 5.45 40.79
C ALA A 459 2.30 4.30 39.82
N VAL A 460 1.90 3.14 40.35
CA VAL A 460 1.62 1.94 39.56
C VAL A 460 0.17 1.54 39.74
N PHE A 461 -0.54 1.27 38.64
CA PHE A 461 -1.89 0.72 38.69
C PHE A 461 -1.97 -0.59 37.93
N LEU A 462 -2.48 -1.63 38.57
CA LEU A 462 -2.61 -2.98 38.01
C LEU A 462 -4.09 -3.26 37.71
N CYS A 463 -4.42 -3.49 36.44
CA CYS A 463 -5.77 -3.82 36.01
C CYS A 463 -6.08 -5.28 36.35
N GLY A 464 -7.22 -5.53 37.00
CA GLY A 464 -7.77 -6.87 37.17
C GLY A 464 -8.43 -7.42 35.90
N CYS A 465 -8.77 -6.54 34.95
CA CYS A 465 -9.50 -6.85 33.71
C CYS A 465 -10.75 -7.72 33.97
N GLY A 466 -11.52 -7.35 35.00
CA GLY A 466 -12.74 -8.08 35.36
C GLY A 466 -12.53 -9.49 35.90
N GLY A 467 -11.32 -9.81 36.37
CA GLY A 467 -10.95 -11.13 36.84
C GLY A 467 -10.08 -11.90 35.84
N GLU A 468 -9.97 -11.48 34.59
CA GLU A 468 -9.11 -12.15 33.61
C GLU A 468 -7.64 -12.15 34.04
N ILE A 469 -7.10 -10.97 34.35
CA ILE A 469 -5.71 -10.85 34.84
C ILE A 469 -5.63 -11.39 36.27
N ALA A 470 -6.57 -11.01 37.13
CA ALA A 470 -6.54 -11.34 38.55
C ALA A 470 -6.76 -12.83 38.87
N SER A 471 -7.35 -13.62 37.95
CA SER A 471 -7.54 -15.07 38.11
C SER A 471 -6.27 -15.87 37.82
N THR A 472 -5.37 -15.32 37.00
CA THR A 472 -4.12 -15.98 36.59
C THR A 472 -2.91 -15.42 37.33
N LEU A 473 -2.90 -14.11 37.59
CA LEU A 473 -1.85 -13.41 38.31
C LEU A 473 -2.33 -13.00 39.71
N ASP A 474 -1.57 -13.40 40.72
CA ASP A 474 -1.69 -12.84 42.06
C ASP A 474 -1.23 -11.37 42.05
N LEU A 475 -2.18 -10.48 41.78
CA LEU A 475 -1.92 -9.03 41.69
C LEU A 475 -1.52 -8.42 43.04
N GLU A 476 -1.87 -9.05 44.16
CA GLU A 476 -1.42 -8.61 45.49
C GLU A 476 0.06 -8.91 45.66
N SER A 477 0.52 -10.11 45.30
CA SER A 477 1.95 -10.47 45.29
C SER A 477 2.76 -9.61 44.31
N VAL A 478 2.19 -9.27 43.15
CA VAL A 478 2.81 -8.31 42.23
C VAL A 478 2.89 -6.93 42.87
N ALA A 479 1.80 -6.43 43.45
CA ALA A 479 1.78 -5.11 44.08
C ALA A 479 2.78 -4.98 45.24
N GLU A 480 2.86 -6.01 46.10
CA GLU A 480 3.82 -6.05 47.21
C GLU A 480 5.27 -6.06 46.71
N HIS A 481 5.55 -6.80 45.64
CA HIS A 481 6.87 -6.82 45.02
C HIS A 481 7.25 -5.46 44.44
N LEU A 482 6.36 -4.84 43.66
CA LEU A 482 6.62 -3.54 43.03
C LEU A 482 6.72 -2.41 44.07
N GLY A 483 5.96 -2.47 45.16
CA GLY A 483 6.03 -1.47 46.24
C GLY A 483 7.37 -1.42 46.97
N LYS A 484 8.20 -2.47 46.85
CA LYS A 484 9.57 -2.52 47.40
C LYS A 484 10.60 -1.90 46.45
N LEU A 485 10.23 -1.60 45.21
CA LEU A 485 11.17 -1.09 44.22
C LEU A 485 11.49 0.40 44.45
N PRO A 486 12.74 0.83 44.21
CA PRO A 486 13.14 2.22 44.43
C PRO A 486 12.33 3.21 43.60
N GLY A 487 11.80 4.25 44.24
CA GLY A 487 11.05 5.33 43.58
C GLY A 487 9.56 5.04 43.37
N VAL A 488 9.06 3.86 43.73
CA VAL A 488 7.62 3.57 43.74
C VAL A 488 6.97 4.22 44.96
N VAL A 489 5.95 5.05 44.74
CA VAL A 489 5.24 5.77 45.83
C VAL A 489 3.84 5.25 46.09
N HIS A 490 3.28 4.49 45.14
CA HIS A 490 1.94 3.92 45.22
C HIS A 490 1.80 2.74 44.28
N VAL A 491 1.15 1.67 44.72
CA VAL A 491 0.72 0.56 43.86
C VAL A 491 -0.72 0.21 44.22
N GLU A 492 -1.62 0.21 43.23
CA GLU A 492 -3.04 -0.07 43.45
C GLU A 492 -3.61 -0.97 42.36
N THR A 493 -4.44 -1.93 42.77
CA THR A 493 -5.18 -2.80 41.85
C THR A 493 -6.54 -2.19 41.55
N VAL A 494 -6.89 -2.10 40.26
CA VAL A 494 -8.17 -1.54 39.80
C VAL A 494 -8.91 -2.61 38.99
N PRO A 495 -10.21 -2.88 39.25
CA PRO A 495 -10.93 -3.94 38.53
C PRO A 495 -10.96 -3.76 37.01
N TYR A 496 -11.20 -2.52 36.56
CA TYR A 496 -11.26 -2.14 35.15
C TYR A 496 -10.63 -0.77 34.94
N LEU A 497 -9.42 -0.72 34.38
CA LEU A 497 -8.79 0.56 34.01
C LEU A 497 -9.47 1.23 32.82
N CYS A 498 -10.10 0.48 31.91
CA CYS A 498 -10.69 1.00 30.68
C CYS A 498 -12.00 1.78 30.85
N ARG A 499 -12.45 1.99 32.10
CA ARG A 499 -13.68 2.73 32.40
C ARG A 499 -13.38 4.18 32.75
N SER A 500 -14.21 5.10 32.27
CA SER A 500 -14.06 6.54 32.49
C SER A 500 -13.96 6.95 33.96
N GLU A 501 -14.64 6.23 34.86
CA GLU A 501 -14.59 6.47 36.31
C GLU A 501 -13.22 6.11 36.91
N ALA A 502 -12.55 5.10 36.35
CA ALA A 502 -11.22 4.69 36.80
C ALA A 502 -10.18 5.77 36.53
N PHE A 503 -10.31 6.55 35.46
CA PHE A 503 -9.37 7.62 35.13
C PHE A 503 -9.35 8.73 36.19
N GLU A 504 -10.52 9.08 36.73
CA GLU A 504 -10.61 10.09 37.78
C GLU A 504 -10.04 9.56 39.11
N ALA A 505 -10.27 8.27 39.40
CA ALA A 505 -9.65 7.61 40.55
C ALA A 505 -8.11 7.59 40.44
N VAL A 506 -7.57 7.20 39.28
CA VAL A 506 -6.12 7.22 39.00
C VAL A 506 -5.56 8.63 39.19
N ARG A 507 -6.19 9.65 38.58
CA ARG A 507 -5.78 11.06 38.74
C ARG A 507 -5.71 11.48 40.21
N LYS A 508 -6.77 11.20 40.97
CA LYS A 508 -6.85 11.56 42.39
C LYS A 508 -5.72 10.90 43.18
N ARG A 509 -5.49 9.60 42.98
CA ARG A 509 -4.45 8.81 43.68
C ARG A 509 -3.04 9.23 43.31
N VAL A 510 -2.75 9.45 42.03
CA VAL A 510 -1.45 9.98 41.57
C VAL A 510 -1.15 11.31 42.26
N LYS A 511 -2.15 12.20 42.34
CA LYS A 511 -2.00 13.50 43.02
C LYS A 511 -1.81 13.36 44.54
N GLU A 512 -2.59 12.51 45.21
CA GLU A 512 -2.48 12.22 46.65
C GLU A 512 -1.08 11.74 47.04
N HIS A 513 -0.51 10.82 46.25
CA HIS A 513 0.81 10.24 46.50
C HIS A 513 1.96 11.05 45.88
N LYS A 514 1.66 12.22 45.28
CA LYS A 514 2.63 13.10 44.60
C LYS A 514 3.46 12.35 43.55
N GLY A 515 2.81 11.43 42.83
CA GLY A 515 3.41 10.69 41.72
C GLY A 515 3.69 11.62 40.54
N ASN A 516 4.89 11.54 39.99
CA ASN A 516 5.32 12.29 38.80
C ASN A 516 5.70 11.37 37.64
N ARG A 517 5.45 10.07 37.77
CA ARG A 517 5.54 9.02 36.73
C ARG A 517 4.39 8.03 36.92
N LEU A 518 3.92 7.41 35.85
CA LEU A 518 2.79 6.47 35.88
C LEU A 518 3.10 5.19 35.11
N VAL A 519 2.94 4.04 35.77
CA VAL A 519 2.99 2.72 35.12
C VAL A 519 1.62 2.05 35.24
N LEU A 520 1.08 1.57 34.13
CA LEU A 520 -0.20 0.88 34.04
C LEU A 520 0.03 -0.57 33.60
N GLY A 521 -0.15 -1.53 34.50
CA GLY A 521 -0.19 -2.94 34.14
C GLY A 521 -1.59 -3.31 33.63
N ALA A 522 -1.79 -3.42 32.32
CA ALA A 522 -3.11 -3.55 31.71
C ALA A 522 -3.09 -4.43 30.44
N CYS A 523 -4.13 -4.36 29.62
CA CYS A 523 -4.16 -4.95 28.28
C CYS A 523 -3.92 -3.89 27.20
N THR A 524 -3.82 -4.32 25.94
CA THR A 524 -3.65 -3.43 24.77
C THR A 524 -4.81 -2.45 24.54
N HIS A 525 -5.95 -2.62 25.21
CA HIS A 525 -7.09 -1.70 25.10
C HIS A 525 -6.79 -0.31 25.69
N ILE A 526 -5.86 -0.21 26.64
CA ILE A 526 -5.36 1.08 27.15
C ILE A 526 -4.26 1.59 26.19
N SER A 527 -4.65 2.01 25.00
CA SER A 527 -3.75 2.55 23.98
C SER A 527 -4.39 3.73 23.23
N GLY A 528 -3.58 4.41 22.40
CA GLY A 528 -4.03 5.52 21.55
C GLY A 528 -4.86 6.56 22.30
N GLN A 529 -6.05 6.87 21.76
CA GLN A 529 -6.97 7.87 22.33
C GLN A 529 -7.30 7.65 23.82
N MET A 530 -7.46 6.40 24.25
CA MET A 530 -7.81 6.09 25.63
C MET A 530 -6.64 6.40 26.58
N LEU A 531 -5.41 6.07 26.17
CA LEU A 531 -4.21 6.43 26.91
C LEU A 531 -3.98 7.95 26.91
N ASP A 532 -4.22 8.62 25.78
CA ASP A 532 -4.09 10.08 25.68
C ASP A 532 -5.08 10.80 26.59
N GLU A 533 -6.32 10.32 26.66
CA GLU A 533 -7.35 10.83 27.56
C GLU A 533 -6.94 10.65 29.03
N LEU A 534 -6.54 9.43 29.42
CA LEU A 534 -6.06 9.16 30.78
C LEU A 534 -4.88 10.06 31.13
N THR A 535 -3.87 10.12 30.25
CA THR A 535 -2.65 10.91 30.46
C THR A 535 -2.99 12.40 30.63
N THR A 536 -3.90 12.91 29.80
CA THR A 536 -4.37 14.30 29.86
C THR A 536 -5.13 14.59 31.16
N ARG A 537 -6.02 13.68 31.60
CA ARG A 537 -6.75 13.82 32.86
C ARG A 537 -5.82 13.80 34.08
N VAL A 538 -4.82 12.91 34.07
CA VAL A 538 -3.82 12.80 35.15
C VAL A 538 -2.89 14.03 35.16
N GLY A 539 -2.64 14.63 34.00
CA GLY A 539 -1.80 15.82 33.86
C GLY A 539 -0.29 15.50 33.86
N LEU A 540 0.08 14.31 33.38
CA LEU A 540 1.47 13.92 33.16
C LEU A 540 1.84 14.08 31.68
N ASP A 541 3.13 14.31 31.42
CA ASP A 541 3.67 14.22 30.07
C ASP A 541 3.55 12.76 29.58
N PRO A 542 3.10 12.50 28.33
CA PRO A 542 3.02 11.15 27.78
C PRO A 542 4.33 10.34 27.79
N ALA A 543 5.50 10.99 27.80
CA ALA A 543 6.78 10.33 27.98
C ALA A 543 6.95 9.72 29.39
N LEU A 544 6.16 10.18 30.35
CA LEU A 544 6.17 9.76 31.75
C LEU A 544 5.03 8.81 32.10
N VAL A 545 4.36 8.24 31.09
CA VAL A 545 3.34 7.21 31.25
C VAL A 545 3.74 5.97 30.45
N ARG A 546 3.75 4.80 31.11
CA ARG A 546 4.05 3.51 30.46
C ARG A 546 2.93 2.52 30.70
N VAL A 547 2.47 1.86 29.64
CA VAL A 547 1.56 0.72 29.73
C VAL A 547 2.38 -0.56 29.57
N VAL A 548 2.19 -1.50 30.50
CA VAL A 548 2.77 -2.84 30.45
C VAL A 548 1.64 -3.83 30.14
N ASN A 549 1.80 -4.57 29.06
CA ASN A 549 0.82 -5.51 28.59
C ASN A 549 0.88 -6.81 29.41
N LEU A 550 0.01 -6.92 30.41
CA LEU A 550 -0.10 -8.09 31.28
C LEU A 550 -1.09 -9.13 30.74
N ARG A 551 -1.86 -8.82 29.70
CA ARG A 551 -2.89 -9.74 29.20
C ARG A 551 -2.42 -10.51 27.97
N GLU A 552 -2.33 -9.83 26.84
CA GLU A 552 -1.98 -10.45 25.56
C GLU A 552 -0.55 -11.02 25.57
N GLU A 553 0.38 -10.35 26.26
CA GLU A 553 1.79 -10.75 26.30
C GLU A 553 2.18 -11.61 27.50
N VAL A 554 1.32 -11.72 28.52
CA VAL A 554 1.62 -12.51 29.71
C VAL A 554 0.57 -13.60 29.93
N ILE A 555 -0.62 -13.30 30.46
CA ILE A 555 -1.53 -14.37 30.89
C ILE A 555 -2.05 -15.23 29.72
N TRP A 556 -2.28 -14.65 28.53
CA TRP A 556 -2.85 -15.40 27.41
C TRP A 556 -1.88 -16.39 26.78
N VAL A 557 -0.59 -16.09 26.81
CA VAL A 557 0.47 -16.95 26.25
C VAL A 557 1.09 -17.88 27.28
N HIS A 558 0.77 -17.70 28.57
CA HIS A 558 1.28 -18.50 29.70
C HIS A 558 0.17 -19.11 30.57
N ARG A 559 -1.00 -19.41 30.00
CA ARG A 559 -2.18 -19.92 30.74
C ARG A 559 -1.86 -21.15 31.61
N ASP A 560 -1.02 -22.05 31.09
CA ASP A 560 -0.63 -23.28 31.77
C ASP A 560 0.67 -23.17 32.60
N GLN A 561 1.25 -21.96 32.69
CA GLN A 561 2.56 -21.72 33.30
C GLN A 561 2.50 -20.53 34.27
N LEU A 562 1.61 -20.61 35.26
CA LEU A 562 1.29 -19.52 36.20
C LEU A 562 2.52 -18.91 36.88
N GLU A 563 3.46 -19.75 37.34
CA GLU A 563 4.69 -19.25 37.98
C GLU A 563 5.54 -18.42 37.01
N LYS A 564 5.63 -18.84 35.74
CA LYS A 564 6.36 -18.09 34.70
C LYS A 564 5.60 -16.85 34.28
N ALA A 565 4.26 -16.90 34.23
CA ALA A 565 3.43 -15.73 33.99
C ALA A 565 3.66 -14.67 35.08
N LEU A 566 3.68 -15.07 36.35
CA LEU A 566 3.95 -14.20 37.49
C LEU A 566 5.37 -13.63 37.46
N ALA A 567 6.38 -14.46 37.19
CA ALA A 567 7.76 -14.02 37.04
C ALA A 567 7.88 -12.99 35.89
N LYS A 568 7.32 -13.31 34.71
CA LYS A 568 7.32 -12.41 33.55
C LYS A 568 6.61 -11.09 33.85
N ALA A 569 5.45 -11.11 34.51
CA ALA A 569 4.72 -9.90 34.89
C ALA A 569 5.55 -9.01 35.82
N LYS A 570 6.16 -9.59 36.86
CA LYS A 570 7.04 -8.88 37.79
C LYS A 570 8.23 -8.26 37.07
N SER A 571 8.94 -9.02 36.24
CA SER A 571 10.08 -8.53 35.45
C SER A 571 9.66 -7.41 34.48
N MET A 572 8.58 -7.58 33.71
CA MET A 572 8.13 -6.54 32.76
C MET A 572 7.71 -5.24 33.46
N LEU A 573 7.04 -5.33 34.62
CA LEU A 573 6.65 -4.16 35.41
C LEU A 573 7.87 -3.50 36.08
N ALA A 574 8.81 -4.29 36.60
CA ALA A 574 10.06 -3.78 37.17
C ALA A 574 10.89 -3.05 36.10
N MET A 575 11.03 -3.64 34.91
CA MET A 575 11.66 -2.99 33.75
C MET A 575 10.96 -1.68 33.40
N ALA A 576 9.62 -1.65 33.34
CA ALA A 576 8.88 -0.42 33.02
C ALA A 576 9.03 0.67 34.09
N ILE A 577 9.08 0.29 35.36
CA ILE A 577 9.34 1.23 36.47
C ILE A 577 10.76 1.79 36.35
N GLU A 578 11.74 0.95 36.02
CA GLU A 578 13.12 1.38 35.84
C GLU A 578 13.31 2.28 34.61
N ASP A 579 12.67 1.95 33.48
CA ASP A 579 12.61 2.77 32.25
C ASP A 579 12.15 4.20 32.60
N ILE A 580 10.96 4.30 33.19
CA ILE A 580 10.30 5.57 33.44
C ILE A 580 10.99 6.39 34.53
N ARG A 581 11.67 5.72 35.47
CA ARG A 581 12.47 6.34 36.52
C ARG A 581 13.66 7.10 35.95
N GLN A 582 14.24 6.59 34.86
CA GLN A 582 15.37 7.23 34.18
C GLN A 582 14.93 8.09 32.99
N GLN A 583 13.63 8.21 32.73
CA GLN A 583 13.09 8.99 31.62
C GLN A 583 12.99 10.48 31.97
N ASP A 584 13.58 11.31 31.11
CA ASP A 584 13.60 12.77 31.24
C ASP A 584 12.50 13.39 30.36
N CYS A 585 11.88 14.48 30.83
CA CYS A 585 11.02 15.32 30.00
C CYS A 585 11.88 16.34 29.25
N LEU A 586 12.31 15.98 28.04
CA LEU A 586 13.08 16.90 27.20
C LEU A 586 12.14 17.59 26.21
N PRO A 587 12.05 18.94 26.24
CA PRO A 587 11.28 19.66 25.24
C PRO A 587 11.85 19.36 23.86
N THR A 588 10.98 18.98 22.93
CA THR A 588 11.34 18.83 21.53
C THR A 588 11.30 20.19 20.87
N SER A 589 12.30 20.54 20.07
CA SER A 589 12.27 21.78 19.28
C SER A 589 11.51 21.53 17.98
N PRO A 590 10.30 22.12 17.79
CA PRO A 590 9.59 21.97 16.54
C PRO A 590 10.37 22.63 15.41
N MET A 591 10.39 21.98 14.24
CA MET A 591 11.07 22.52 13.05
C MET A 591 10.05 23.18 12.15
N THR A 592 10.28 24.43 11.73
CA THR A 592 9.36 25.14 10.82
C THR A 592 9.31 24.47 9.45
N VAL A 593 8.19 24.59 8.75
CA VAL A 593 8.04 24.11 7.38
C VAL A 593 7.84 25.30 6.44
N THR A 594 8.71 25.43 5.45
CA THR A 594 8.56 26.38 4.34
C THR A 594 7.39 25.92 3.45
N PRO A 595 6.31 26.70 3.30
CA PRO A 595 5.09 26.29 2.60
C PRO A 595 5.20 26.47 1.08
N ASN A 596 6.33 26.06 0.49
CA ASN A 596 6.60 26.11 -0.95
C ASN A 596 7.02 24.73 -1.45
N ALA A 597 6.68 24.37 -2.68
CA ALA A 597 7.11 23.13 -3.32
C ALA A 597 8.02 23.38 -4.51
N LEU A 598 8.96 22.46 -4.74
CA LEU A 598 9.72 22.38 -5.98
C LEU A 598 9.25 21.17 -6.78
N VAL A 599 8.95 21.35 -8.06
CA VAL A 599 8.66 20.26 -9.01
C VAL A 599 9.70 20.29 -10.12
N ILE A 600 10.37 19.17 -10.35
CA ILE A 600 11.45 19.03 -11.33
C ILE A 600 10.93 18.21 -12.52
N GLY A 601 10.70 18.87 -13.66
CA GLY A 601 10.18 18.31 -14.89
C GLY A 601 8.77 18.81 -15.23
N GLY A 602 8.61 19.44 -16.38
CA GLY A 602 7.38 20.05 -16.90
C GLY A 602 6.54 19.13 -17.79
N GLY A 603 6.68 17.81 -17.67
CA GLY A 603 5.81 16.83 -18.32
C GLY A 603 4.42 16.73 -17.66
N VAL A 604 3.56 15.85 -18.18
CA VAL A 604 2.20 15.63 -17.60
C VAL A 604 2.25 15.29 -16.11
N ALA A 605 3.25 14.54 -15.65
CA ALA A 605 3.44 14.22 -14.23
C ALA A 605 3.69 15.48 -13.40
N GLY A 606 4.69 16.28 -13.78
CA GLY A 606 5.05 17.48 -13.01
C GLY A 606 4.00 18.59 -13.10
N MET A 607 3.36 18.79 -14.25
CA MET A 607 2.23 19.73 -14.36
C MET A 607 1.07 19.31 -13.47
N THR A 608 0.69 18.03 -13.47
CA THR A 608 -0.37 17.52 -12.58
C THR A 608 0.02 17.70 -11.10
N ALA A 609 1.27 17.41 -10.73
CA ALA A 609 1.74 17.59 -9.36
C ALA A 609 1.71 19.07 -8.94
N ALA A 610 2.23 19.97 -9.77
CA ALA A 610 2.24 21.41 -9.53
C ALA A 610 0.82 21.98 -9.40
N LEU A 611 -0.09 21.61 -10.31
CA LEU A 611 -1.50 22.02 -10.23
C LEU A 611 -2.19 21.48 -8.98
N SER A 612 -1.90 20.23 -8.60
CA SER A 612 -2.49 19.61 -7.42
C SER A 612 -2.02 20.30 -6.14
N ILE A 613 -0.74 20.66 -6.03
CA ILE A 613 -0.21 21.42 -4.88
C ILE A 613 -0.76 22.85 -4.87
N ALA A 614 -0.74 23.56 -5.99
CA ALA A 614 -1.16 24.96 -6.07
C ALA A 614 -2.65 25.17 -5.72
N ARG A 615 -3.49 24.13 -5.89
CA ARG A 615 -4.90 24.14 -5.45
C ARG A 615 -5.07 24.28 -3.94
N HIS A 616 -4.04 23.93 -3.17
CA HIS A 616 -4.00 24.08 -1.71
C HIS A 616 -3.41 25.42 -1.26
N GLU A 617 -3.36 26.41 -2.15
CA GLU A 617 -2.84 27.76 -1.86
C GLU A 617 -1.35 27.79 -1.49
N ILE A 618 -0.60 26.80 -1.96
CA ILE A 618 0.85 26.62 -1.76
C ILE A 618 1.58 27.10 -3.02
N GLU A 619 2.69 27.82 -2.86
CA GLU A 619 3.53 28.28 -3.97
C GLU A 619 4.36 27.11 -4.54
N VAL A 620 4.50 27.07 -5.87
CA VAL A 620 5.20 26.00 -6.57
C VAL A 620 6.24 26.56 -7.54
N CYS A 621 7.49 26.20 -7.36
CA CYS A 621 8.53 26.37 -8.37
C CYS A 621 8.54 25.15 -9.30
N LEU A 622 8.20 25.33 -10.58
CA LEU A 622 8.26 24.30 -11.61
C LEU A 622 9.50 24.51 -12.48
N VAL A 623 10.46 23.60 -12.40
CA VAL A 623 11.71 23.64 -13.18
C VAL A 623 11.58 22.73 -14.39
N GLU A 624 11.83 23.25 -15.58
CA GLU A 624 11.80 22.51 -16.84
C GLU A 624 13.08 22.76 -17.63
N LYS A 625 13.71 21.67 -18.06
CA LYS A 625 14.99 21.68 -18.78
C LYS A 625 14.85 22.28 -20.18
N SER A 626 13.72 22.09 -20.84
CA SER A 626 13.44 22.64 -22.18
C SER A 626 12.75 24.01 -22.12
N SER A 627 12.58 24.63 -23.28
CA SER A 627 11.86 25.90 -23.41
C SER A 627 10.33 25.75 -23.38
N GLU A 628 9.81 24.52 -23.33
CA GLU A 628 8.37 24.23 -23.44
C GLU A 628 7.91 23.17 -22.43
N LEU A 629 6.66 23.30 -21.98
CA LEU A 629 6.02 22.26 -21.17
C LEU A 629 5.45 21.12 -22.04
N GLY A 630 5.16 19.98 -21.40
CA GLY A 630 4.39 18.88 -21.96
C GLY A 630 5.11 17.53 -21.97
N GLY A 631 6.44 17.54 -22.08
CA GLY A 631 7.24 16.30 -22.14
C GLY A 631 6.77 15.35 -23.24
N ASN A 632 6.80 14.03 -22.97
CA ASN A 632 6.45 13.00 -23.95
C ASN A 632 4.99 13.04 -24.41
N LEU A 633 4.08 13.65 -23.66
CA LEU A 633 2.66 13.74 -24.05
C LEU A 633 2.47 14.58 -25.32
N LYS A 634 3.46 15.41 -25.70
CA LYS A 634 3.47 16.14 -26.98
C LYS A 634 3.40 15.20 -28.19
N ASP A 635 3.90 13.98 -28.02
CA ASP A 635 4.06 12.98 -29.07
C ASP A 635 3.04 11.84 -28.98
N VAL A 636 2.09 11.91 -28.05
CA VAL A 636 1.03 10.91 -27.87
C VAL A 636 -0.32 11.52 -28.23
N TYR A 637 -0.97 10.96 -29.26
CA TYR A 637 -2.13 11.55 -29.94
C TYR A 637 -3.43 10.82 -29.63
N SER A 638 -3.36 9.58 -29.17
CA SER A 638 -4.53 8.82 -28.77
C SER A 638 -4.22 7.85 -27.63
N THR A 639 -5.27 7.33 -27.01
CA THR A 639 -5.22 6.32 -25.95
C THR A 639 -6.20 5.19 -26.25
N LEU A 640 -5.99 4.01 -25.66
CA LEU A 640 -6.94 2.90 -25.75
C LEU A 640 -8.31 3.24 -25.18
N GLU A 641 -8.37 4.03 -24.10
CA GLU A 641 -9.59 4.26 -23.30
C GLU A 641 -10.40 5.49 -23.72
N SER A 642 -10.28 5.94 -24.99
CA SER A 642 -11.03 7.08 -25.55
C SER A 642 -10.91 8.35 -24.70
N GLY A 643 -9.81 9.07 -24.89
CA GLY A 643 -9.60 10.40 -24.32
C GLY A 643 -8.83 11.31 -25.28
N ASP A 644 -9.18 12.59 -25.30
CA ASP A 644 -8.44 13.60 -26.05
C ASP A 644 -7.21 14.06 -25.25
N THR A 645 -6.07 13.41 -25.55
CA THR A 645 -4.78 13.71 -24.92
C THR A 645 -4.28 15.10 -25.27
N ARG A 646 -4.61 15.61 -26.46
CA ARG A 646 -4.18 16.92 -26.95
C ARG A 646 -4.93 18.04 -26.25
N ALA A 647 -6.24 17.89 -26.10
CA ALA A 647 -7.03 18.80 -25.29
C ALA A 647 -6.55 18.81 -23.84
N SER A 648 -6.37 17.63 -23.24
CA SER A 648 -5.89 17.56 -21.85
C SER A 648 -4.50 18.16 -21.65
N LEU A 649 -3.58 17.96 -22.60
CA LEU A 649 -2.26 18.58 -22.58
C LEU A 649 -2.35 20.10 -22.67
N ARG A 650 -3.11 20.62 -23.64
CA ARG A 650 -3.31 22.07 -23.82
C ARG A 650 -3.92 22.69 -22.57
N ASP A 651 -4.96 22.07 -22.03
CA ASP A 651 -5.67 22.55 -20.85
C ASP A 651 -4.78 22.52 -19.60
N ALA A 652 -3.90 21.51 -19.45
CA ALA A 652 -2.92 21.46 -18.37
C ALA A 652 -1.85 22.55 -18.49
N ILE A 653 -1.31 22.77 -19.70
CA ILE A 653 -0.35 23.84 -19.97
C ILE A 653 -1.00 25.20 -19.67
N GLU A 654 -2.22 25.43 -20.15
CA GLU A 654 -2.94 26.68 -19.94
C GLU A 654 -3.20 26.94 -18.45
N GLN A 655 -3.63 25.91 -17.70
CA GLN A 655 -3.80 26.01 -16.25
C GLN A 655 -2.50 26.35 -15.53
N VAL A 656 -1.39 25.71 -15.90
CA VAL A 656 -0.07 25.99 -15.30
C VAL A 656 0.40 27.41 -15.63
N GLN A 657 0.19 27.87 -16.87
CA GLN A 657 0.60 29.20 -17.30
C GLN A 657 -0.23 30.32 -16.65
N LYS A 658 -1.52 30.09 -16.43
CA LYS A 658 -2.44 31.08 -15.84
C LYS A 658 -2.44 31.09 -14.31
N ASN A 659 -1.92 30.06 -13.66
CA ASN A 659 -1.93 29.98 -12.20
C ASN A 659 -0.83 30.88 -11.60
N PRO A 660 -1.19 31.92 -10.82
CA PRO A 660 -0.22 32.86 -10.27
C PRO A 660 0.72 32.23 -9.23
N ARG A 661 0.36 31.07 -8.68
CA ARG A 661 1.16 30.35 -7.68
C ARG A 661 2.19 29.39 -8.26
N ILE A 662 2.25 29.26 -9.59
CA ILE A 662 3.20 28.37 -10.25
C ILE A 662 4.26 29.23 -10.95
N HIS A 663 5.43 29.30 -10.33
CA HIS A 663 6.61 29.97 -10.84
C HIS A 663 7.40 29.03 -11.74
N ARG A 664 7.39 29.32 -13.05
CA ARG A 664 8.02 28.46 -14.06
C ARG A 664 9.45 28.91 -14.32
N HIS A 665 10.39 27.99 -14.22
CA HIS A 665 11.79 28.15 -14.60
C HIS A 665 12.04 27.26 -15.83
N MET A 666 11.89 27.84 -17.02
CA MET A 666 12.15 27.15 -18.30
C MET A 666 13.64 27.22 -18.64
N ASP A 667 14.11 26.35 -19.53
CA ASP A 667 15.52 26.24 -19.90
C ASP A 667 16.45 26.23 -18.66
N SER A 668 16.03 25.48 -17.63
CA SER A 668 16.64 25.52 -16.30
C SER A 668 16.86 24.13 -15.72
N GLU A 669 17.94 23.96 -14.97
CA GLU A 669 18.31 22.69 -14.34
C GLU A 669 18.67 22.87 -12.87
N VAL A 670 18.38 21.86 -12.05
CA VAL A 670 18.81 21.84 -10.65
C VAL A 670 20.27 21.39 -10.58
N VAL A 671 21.12 22.19 -9.92
CA VAL A 671 22.57 21.94 -9.84
C VAL A 671 23.08 21.65 -8.43
N ALA A 672 22.32 22.02 -7.40
CA ALA A 672 22.60 21.68 -6.01
C ALA A 672 21.32 21.69 -5.18
N ALA A 673 21.23 20.81 -4.19
CA ALA A 673 20.14 20.78 -3.24
C ALA A 673 20.67 20.45 -1.84
N ASN A 674 20.44 21.34 -0.89
CA ASN A 674 20.82 21.17 0.50
C ASN A 674 19.59 21.29 1.40
N GLY A 675 19.72 20.88 2.66
CA GLY A 675 18.64 20.96 3.64
C GLY A 675 17.91 19.65 3.83
N TYR A 676 16.64 19.72 4.19
CA TYR A 676 15.86 18.60 4.70
C TYR A 676 14.35 18.83 4.54
N ALA A 677 13.54 17.80 4.83
CA ALA A 677 12.08 17.89 4.78
C ALA A 677 11.55 19.14 5.49
N GLY A 678 10.87 20.01 4.74
CA GLY A 678 10.37 21.28 5.23
C GLY A 678 11.29 22.49 5.01
N ASN A 679 12.60 22.31 4.79
CA ASN A 679 13.56 23.41 4.60
C ASN A 679 14.70 23.00 3.64
N PHE A 680 14.39 22.84 2.37
CA PHE A 680 15.37 22.68 1.30
C PHE A 680 15.78 24.03 0.72
N ARG A 681 17.06 24.17 0.40
CA ARG A 681 17.61 25.22 -0.46
C ARG A 681 18.13 24.59 -1.73
N VAL A 682 17.54 24.96 -2.86
CA VAL A 682 17.83 24.35 -4.15
C VAL A 682 18.34 25.41 -5.12
N SER A 683 19.51 25.17 -5.69
CA SER A 683 20.12 26.04 -6.70
C SER A 683 19.69 25.59 -8.08
N ILE A 684 19.07 26.51 -8.82
CA ILE A 684 18.59 26.33 -10.19
C ILE A 684 19.47 27.18 -11.10
N LYS A 685 20.06 26.53 -12.09
CA LYS A 685 20.86 27.16 -13.13
C LYS A 685 19.99 27.42 -14.36
N GLY A 686 19.87 28.68 -14.76
CA GLY A 686 19.18 29.08 -15.98
C GLY A 686 20.08 29.01 -17.22
N LYS A 687 19.46 29.19 -18.40
CA LYS A 687 20.14 29.24 -19.70
C LYS A 687 21.25 30.29 -19.81
N ASP A 688 21.11 31.39 -19.07
CA ASP A 688 22.08 32.49 -19.00
C ASP A 688 23.23 32.21 -18.03
N GLU A 689 23.35 30.97 -17.55
CA GLU A 689 24.31 30.54 -16.52
C GLU A 689 24.07 31.20 -15.15
N SER A 690 22.97 31.95 -14.98
CA SER A 690 22.59 32.51 -13.68
C SER A 690 22.17 31.40 -12.73
N ILE A 691 22.61 31.49 -11.47
CA ILE A 691 22.22 30.56 -10.41
C ILE A 691 21.28 31.28 -9.47
N ASN A 692 20.03 30.81 -9.43
CA ASN A 692 19.01 31.28 -8.51
C ASN A 692 18.77 30.23 -7.43
N THR A 693 18.73 30.63 -6.16
CA THR A 693 18.41 29.71 -5.06
C THR A 693 16.94 29.86 -4.69
N VAL A 694 16.23 28.75 -4.64
CA VAL A 694 14.83 28.67 -4.21
C VAL A 694 14.74 27.89 -2.90
N GLU A 695 13.84 28.31 -2.02
CA GLU A 695 13.51 27.59 -0.81
C GLU A 695 12.24 26.76 -1.02
N ALA A 696 12.28 25.49 -0.62
CA ALA A 696 11.16 24.56 -0.78
C ALA A 696 11.03 23.69 0.48
N GLY A 697 9.81 23.42 0.92
CA GLY A 697 9.55 22.44 1.97
C GLY A 697 9.44 21.01 1.44
N ALA A 698 9.08 20.83 0.17
CA ALA A 698 8.98 19.53 -0.49
C ALA A 698 9.50 19.58 -1.93
N ILE A 699 10.05 18.46 -2.40
CA ILE A 699 10.56 18.30 -3.77
C ILE A 699 9.84 17.12 -4.44
N ILE A 700 9.35 17.31 -5.68
CA ILE A 700 8.79 16.24 -6.52
C ILE A 700 9.65 16.08 -7.77
N VAL A 701 10.15 14.86 -7.99
CA VAL A 701 10.94 14.47 -9.16
C VAL A 701 10.01 13.87 -10.22
N ALA A 702 9.91 14.55 -11.37
CA ALA A 702 9.02 14.22 -12.47
C ALA A 702 9.74 14.35 -13.83
N THR A 703 11.02 13.98 -13.88
CA THR A 703 11.93 14.17 -15.04
C THR A 703 11.59 13.33 -16.27
N GLY A 704 10.64 12.39 -16.15
CA GLY A 704 10.18 11.56 -17.26
C GLY A 704 11.14 10.41 -17.60
N GLY A 705 11.07 9.96 -18.85
CA GLY A 705 11.87 8.86 -19.41
C GLY A 705 11.87 8.95 -20.93
N ASN A 706 12.71 8.15 -21.60
CA ASN A 706 12.90 8.24 -23.04
C ASN A 706 12.46 6.96 -23.75
N GLU A 707 12.05 7.10 -25.01
CA GLU A 707 11.90 5.96 -25.92
C GLU A 707 13.29 5.38 -26.22
N HIS A 708 13.43 4.06 -26.08
CA HIS A 708 14.63 3.37 -26.53
C HIS A 708 14.77 3.50 -28.04
N ARG A 709 15.96 3.89 -28.52
CA ARG A 709 16.31 3.82 -29.94
C ARG A 709 16.91 2.44 -30.24
N PRO A 710 16.19 1.54 -30.96
CA PRO A 710 16.67 0.20 -31.23
C PRO A 710 17.94 0.20 -32.08
N THR A 711 18.82 -0.78 -31.86
CA THR A 711 19.97 -1.06 -32.72
C THR A 711 19.78 -2.34 -33.56
N GLU A 712 18.65 -3.01 -33.38
CA GLU A 712 18.24 -4.24 -34.04
C GLU A 712 17.16 -3.99 -35.13
N TYR A 713 16.88 -5.02 -35.94
CA TYR A 713 15.81 -5.02 -36.95
C TYR A 713 15.90 -3.94 -38.04
N LEU A 714 17.11 -3.52 -38.43
CA LEU A 714 17.35 -2.50 -39.47
C LEU A 714 16.81 -1.10 -39.13
N TYR A 715 16.52 -0.82 -37.85
CA TYR A 715 16.11 0.51 -37.41
C TYR A 715 17.19 1.56 -37.74
N GLY A 716 16.78 2.70 -38.30
CA GLY A 716 17.69 3.75 -38.79
C GLY A 716 18.43 3.42 -40.08
N GLN A 717 18.37 2.18 -40.57
CA GLN A 717 19.00 1.75 -41.83
C GLN A 717 17.99 1.66 -42.98
N ASN A 718 16.71 1.39 -42.66
CA ASN A 718 15.62 1.32 -43.63
C ASN A 718 14.44 2.22 -43.19
N GLN A 719 13.90 3.03 -44.11
CA GLN A 719 12.82 3.99 -43.84
C GLN A 719 11.45 3.36 -43.56
N GLN A 720 11.26 2.09 -43.94
CA GLN A 720 10.07 1.28 -43.65
C GLN A 720 10.11 0.66 -42.25
N VAL A 721 11.21 0.80 -41.51
CA VAL A 721 11.33 0.37 -40.12
C VAL A 721 11.21 1.57 -39.21
N ILE A 722 10.14 1.63 -38.42
CA ILE A 722 9.83 2.77 -37.54
C ILE A 722 9.44 2.29 -36.14
N THR A 723 9.44 3.18 -35.15
CA THR A 723 8.89 2.87 -33.83
C THR A 723 7.37 3.05 -33.77
N GLN A 724 6.74 2.54 -32.70
CA GLN A 724 5.32 2.79 -32.44
C GLN A 724 5.00 4.28 -32.29
N LEU A 725 5.89 5.05 -31.67
CA LEU A 725 5.71 6.49 -31.50
C LEU A 725 5.82 7.24 -32.83
N GLU A 726 6.76 6.83 -33.69
CA GLU A 726 6.90 7.38 -35.04
C GLU A 726 5.69 7.06 -35.93
N LEU A 727 5.14 5.85 -35.82
CA LEU A 727 3.90 5.49 -36.50
C LEU A 727 2.74 6.39 -36.06
N GLU A 728 2.60 6.61 -34.75
CA GLU A 728 1.51 7.42 -34.19
C GLU A 728 1.58 8.86 -34.71
N LYS A 729 2.78 9.45 -34.74
CA LYS A 729 3.05 10.76 -35.33
C LYS A 729 2.62 10.82 -36.80
N ARG A 730 3.04 9.84 -37.62
CA ARG A 730 2.74 9.83 -39.06
C ARG A 730 1.25 9.60 -39.35
N LEU A 731 0.59 8.72 -38.58
CA LEU A 731 -0.85 8.48 -38.68
C LEU A 731 -1.65 9.74 -38.34
N PHE A 732 -1.24 10.46 -37.30
CA PHE A 732 -1.91 11.70 -36.91
C PHE A 732 -1.66 12.84 -37.90
N ALA A 733 -0.43 12.98 -38.40
CA ALA A 733 -0.07 14.01 -39.37
C ALA A 733 -0.65 13.77 -40.78
N GLY A 734 -1.23 12.58 -41.04
CA GLY A 734 -1.70 12.19 -42.38
C GLY A 734 -0.56 11.93 -43.37
N GLU A 735 0.65 11.69 -42.85
CA GLU A 735 1.87 11.47 -43.65
C GLU A 735 2.02 10.01 -44.10
N LEU A 736 1.20 9.11 -43.56
CA LEU A 736 1.19 7.69 -43.93
C LEU A 736 -0.05 7.38 -44.79
N ASP A 737 0.16 6.91 -46.01
CA ASP A 737 -0.92 6.34 -46.84
C ASP A 737 -1.35 4.97 -46.30
N SER A 738 -2.20 4.98 -45.26
CA SER A 738 -2.73 3.75 -44.66
C SER A 738 -3.61 2.94 -45.61
N GLY A 739 -4.18 3.57 -46.66
CA GLY A 739 -5.01 2.90 -47.67
C GLY A 739 -4.18 2.07 -48.64
N GLY A 740 -2.94 2.49 -48.92
CA GLY A 740 -1.97 1.77 -49.76
C GLY A 740 -1.25 0.60 -49.08
N LEU A 741 -1.24 0.53 -47.74
CA LEU A 741 -0.59 -0.55 -47.00
C LEU A 741 -1.39 -1.86 -47.10
N ARG A 742 -0.71 -2.94 -47.49
CA ARG A 742 -1.28 -4.30 -47.55
C ARG A 742 -0.94 -5.10 -46.30
N SER A 743 0.29 -4.98 -45.79
CA SER A 743 0.75 -5.74 -44.62
C SER A 743 1.65 -4.93 -43.70
N VAL A 744 1.41 -5.08 -42.40
CA VAL A 744 2.15 -4.43 -41.31
C VAL A 744 2.54 -5.48 -40.29
N VAL A 745 3.81 -5.43 -39.85
CA VAL A 745 4.32 -6.28 -38.76
C VAL A 745 4.74 -5.39 -37.59
N MET A 746 4.33 -5.75 -36.37
CA MET A 746 4.72 -5.09 -35.13
C MET A 746 5.52 -6.04 -34.25
N ILE A 747 6.77 -5.71 -33.88
CA ILE A 747 7.60 -6.54 -32.99
C ILE A 747 7.53 -5.99 -31.57
N GLN A 748 7.07 -6.81 -30.62
CA GLN A 748 7.01 -6.45 -29.20
C GLN A 748 8.35 -6.68 -28.47
N CYS A 749 8.51 -6.01 -27.32
CA CYS A 749 9.64 -6.17 -26.39
C CYS A 749 11.00 -5.75 -26.99
N VAL A 750 11.03 -4.80 -27.92
CA VAL A 750 12.29 -4.32 -28.52
C VAL A 750 13.04 -3.48 -27.48
N GLY A 751 14.14 -4.01 -26.95
CA GLY A 751 14.91 -3.40 -25.88
C GLY A 751 14.30 -3.46 -24.47
N SER A 752 13.34 -4.36 -24.24
CA SER A 752 12.76 -4.62 -22.90
C SER A 752 12.67 -6.11 -22.66
N ARG A 753 12.75 -6.55 -21.40
CA ARG A 753 12.79 -7.99 -21.05
C ARG A 753 13.95 -8.68 -21.76
N GLU A 754 15.09 -8.01 -21.69
CA GLU A 754 16.39 -8.45 -22.20
C GLU A 754 17.35 -8.56 -21.04
N LYS A 755 18.47 -9.29 -21.22
CA LYS A 755 19.45 -9.48 -20.14
C LYS A 755 19.95 -8.16 -19.53
N ASP A 756 20.17 -7.15 -20.36
CA ASP A 756 20.65 -5.83 -19.90
C ASP A 756 19.51 -4.93 -19.37
N ARG A 757 18.25 -5.30 -19.62
CA ARG A 757 17.04 -4.56 -19.22
C ARG A 757 15.93 -5.55 -18.82
N PRO A 758 16.06 -6.24 -17.67
CA PRO A 758 15.15 -7.31 -17.25
C PRO A 758 13.86 -6.76 -16.62
N TYR A 759 13.23 -5.79 -17.30
CA TYR A 759 11.96 -5.19 -16.90
C TYR A 759 11.02 -5.00 -18.10
N CYS A 760 9.72 -4.97 -17.80
CA CYS A 760 8.67 -4.67 -18.77
C CYS A 760 8.47 -3.16 -18.87
N SER A 761 8.38 -2.61 -20.09
CA SER A 761 8.09 -1.17 -20.27
C SER A 761 6.61 -0.81 -20.14
N ARG A 762 5.72 -1.77 -19.83
CA ARG A 762 4.29 -1.60 -19.48
C ARG A 762 3.38 -0.97 -20.55
N ILE A 763 3.90 -0.14 -21.46
CA ILE A 763 3.15 0.65 -22.44
C ILE A 763 3.15 0.05 -23.86
N CYS A 764 4.21 -0.69 -24.22
CA CYS A 764 4.47 -1.13 -25.60
C CYS A 764 3.34 -1.99 -26.19
N CYS A 765 2.81 -2.94 -25.42
CA CYS A 765 1.68 -3.77 -25.86
C CYS A 765 0.39 -2.94 -26.02
N SER A 766 0.13 -1.98 -25.14
CA SER A 766 -1.05 -1.12 -25.22
C SER A 766 -1.01 -0.22 -26.44
N GLN A 767 0.15 0.40 -26.72
CA GLN A 767 0.35 1.23 -27.90
C GLN A 767 0.22 0.42 -29.19
N ALA A 768 0.75 -0.80 -29.22
CA ALA A 768 0.58 -1.70 -30.37
C ALA A 768 -0.89 -2.06 -30.62
N LEU A 769 -1.66 -2.36 -29.57
CA LEU A 769 -3.10 -2.62 -29.69
C LEU A 769 -3.86 -1.40 -30.22
N GLN A 770 -3.55 -0.23 -29.70
CA GLN A 770 -4.14 1.04 -30.14
C GLN A 770 -3.89 1.29 -31.63
N ASN A 771 -2.62 1.24 -32.03
CA ASN A 771 -2.23 1.50 -33.41
C ASN A 771 -2.77 0.42 -34.37
N ALA A 772 -2.79 -0.86 -33.95
CA ALA A 772 -3.38 -1.94 -34.75
C ALA A 772 -4.88 -1.74 -34.97
N LEU A 773 -5.62 -1.36 -33.92
CA LEU A 773 -7.05 -1.06 -34.02
C LEU A 773 -7.31 0.17 -34.90
N LYS A 774 -6.44 1.19 -34.85
CA LYS A 774 -6.55 2.38 -35.67
C LYS A 774 -6.27 2.09 -37.15
N LEU A 775 -5.24 1.30 -37.44
CA LEU A 775 -4.96 0.83 -38.80
C LEU A 775 -6.15 0.04 -39.37
N LYS A 776 -6.74 -0.87 -38.58
CA LYS A 776 -7.95 -1.62 -38.99
C LYS A 776 -9.19 -0.75 -39.15
N GLU A 777 -9.27 0.40 -38.49
CA GLU A 777 -10.34 1.38 -38.69
C GLU A 777 -10.16 2.13 -40.02
N LEU A 778 -8.95 2.58 -40.32
CA LEU A 778 -8.62 3.32 -41.55
C LEU A 778 -8.60 2.42 -42.79
N ASN A 779 -8.11 1.19 -42.66
CA ASN A 779 -8.04 0.19 -43.71
C ASN A 779 -8.44 -1.19 -43.16
N PRO A 780 -9.73 -1.57 -43.24
CA PRO A 780 -10.18 -2.88 -42.72
C PRO A 780 -9.49 -4.09 -43.35
N GLY A 781 -9.01 -3.95 -44.59
CA GLY A 781 -8.36 -5.02 -45.37
C GLY A 781 -6.88 -5.23 -45.06
N ILE A 782 -6.21 -4.30 -44.35
CA ILE A 782 -4.79 -4.40 -44.03
C ILE A 782 -4.48 -5.64 -43.18
N GLU A 783 -3.42 -6.37 -43.52
CA GLU A 783 -2.91 -7.44 -42.67
C GLU A 783 -2.08 -6.83 -41.54
N VAL A 784 -2.44 -7.09 -40.28
CA VAL A 784 -1.68 -6.63 -39.12
C VAL A 784 -1.24 -7.85 -38.33
N ASN A 785 0.08 -8.03 -38.24
CA ASN A 785 0.72 -9.11 -37.50
C ASN A 785 1.49 -8.53 -36.32
N VAL A 786 1.19 -9.00 -35.11
CA VAL A 786 1.87 -8.58 -33.87
C VAL A 786 2.71 -9.75 -33.36
N LEU A 787 4.03 -9.63 -33.43
CA LEU A 787 4.99 -10.63 -32.95
C LEU A 787 5.28 -10.38 -31.48
N TYR A 788 4.97 -11.33 -30.60
CA TYR A 788 5.01 -11.10 -29.15
C TYR A 788 5.50 -12.31 -28.35
N ARG A 789 5.88 -12.06 -27.09
CA ARG A 789 6.18 -13.11 -26.09
C ARG A 789 4.98 -13.32 -25.16
N ASP A 790 4.56 -12.24 -24.50
CA ASP A 790 3.38 -12.16 -23.64
C ASP A 790 2.64 -10.85 -23.91
N MET A 791 1.32 -10.90 -24.07
CA MET A 791 0.52 -9.67 -24.19
C MET A 791 0.22 -9.08 -22.81
N MET A 792 0.81 -7.91 -22.53
CA MET A 792 0.65 -7.16 -21.28
C MET A 792 -0.64 -6.29 -21.27
N SER A 793 -1.77 -6.83 -21.72
CA SER A 793 -3.08 -6.16 -21.71
C SER A 793 -3.82 -6.36 -20.38
N TYR A 794 -3.23 -5.89 -19.28
CA TYR A 794 -3.78 -6.02 -17.91
C TYR A 794 -5.04 -5.14 -17.69
N GLY A 795 -5.80 -5.42 -16.62
CA GLY A 795 -7.06 -4.74 -16.33
C GLY A 795 -8.07 -4.83 -17.48
N PHE A 796 -8.72 -3.71 -17.79
CA PHE A 796 -9.71 -3.59 -18.86
C PHE A 796 -9.08 -3.55 -20.26
N LYS A 797 -7.76 -3.39 -20.37
CA LYS A 797 -7.03 -3.42 -21.66
C LYS A 797 -7.16 -4.77 -22.37
N GLU A 798 -7.48 -5.84 -21.65
CA GLU A 798 -7.76 -7.16 -22.24
C GLU A 798 -8.94 -7.13 -23.22
N ALA A 799 -9.96 -6.30 -22.96
CA ALA A 799 -11.09 -6.15 -23.86
C ALA A 799 -10.65 -5.62 -25.23
N HIS A 800 -9.69 -4.70 -25.25
CA HIS A 800 -9.10 -4.19 -26.49
C HIS A 800 -8.29 -5.25 -27.22
N TYR A 801 -7.63 -6.14 -26.47
CA TYR A 801 -6.94 -7.29 -27.06
C TYR A 801 -7.93 -8.25 -27.73
N THR A 802 -9.05 -8.58 -27.06
CA THR A 802 -10.15 -9.36 -27.64
C THR A 802 -10.70 -8.70 -28.90
N ARG A 803 -11.01 -7.40 -28.84
CA ARG A 803 -11.51 -6.63 -29.99
C ARG A 803 -10.54 -6.61 -31.17
N ALA A 804 -9.23 -6.51 -30.92
CA ALA A 804 -8.23 -6.53 -31.97
C ALA A 804 -8.23 -7.89 -32.71
N ARG A 805 -8.35 -9.00 -31.98
CA ARG A 805 -8.47 -10.35 -32.56
C ARG A 805 -9.75 -10.50 -33.38
N GLU A 806 -10.87 -9.99 -32.89
CA GLU A 806 -12.15 -10.00 -33.62
C GLU A 806 -12.08 -9.21 -34.94
N LYS A 807 -11.30 -8.12 -34.98
CA LYS A 807 -11.01 -7.35 -36.19
C LYS A 807 -9.96 -8.00 -37.11
N GLY A 808 -9.49 -9.22 -36.80
CA GLY A 808 -8.55 -9.97 -37.62
C GLY A 808 -7.09 -9.50 -37.52
N VAL A 809 -6.70 -8.85 -36.42
CA VAL A 809 -5.28 -8.68 -36.07
C VAL A 809 -4.72 -10.03 -35.64
N ARG A 810 -3.60 -10.44 -36.24
CA ARG A 810 -2.93 -11.72 -35.96
C ARG A 810 -1.87 -11.51 -34.87
N PHE A 811 -1.89 -12.33 -33.83
CA PHE A 811 -0.91 -12.30 -32.75
C PHE A 811 -0.08 -13.58 -32.82
N ILE A 812 1.21 -13.43 -33.09
CA ILE A 812 2.10 -14.53 -33.44
C ILE A 812 3.21 -14.59 -32.41
N ARG A 813 3.39 -15.75 -31.78
CA ARG A 813 4.28 -15.88 -30.63
C ARG A 813 5.69 -16.20 -31.08
N TYR A 814 6.69 -15.58 -30.46
CA TYR A 814 8.10 -15.99 -30.59
C TYR A 814 8.69 -16.31 -29.22
N GLU A 815 9.72 -17.17 -29.19
CA GLU A 815 10.44 -17.49 -27.96
C GLU A 815 11.64 -16.55 -27.75
N PRO A 816 11.99 -16.18 -26.52
CA PRO A 816 13.10 -15.24 -26.26
C PRO A 816 14.46 -15.67 -26.82
N ASP A 817 14.73 -16.98 -26.87
CA ASP A 817 15.94 -17.60 -27.42
C ASP A 817 15.93 -17.67 -28.95
N ARG A 818 14.77 -17.46 -29.59
CA ARG A 818 14.55 -17.50 -31.04
C ARG A 818 13.74 -16.29 -31.50
N LYS A 819 14.36 -15.11 -31.43
CA LYS A 819 13.75 -13.85 -31.86
C LYS A 819 13.50 -13.81 -33.38
N PRO A 820 12.54 -13.00 -33.86
CA PRO A 820 12.35 -12.79 -35.28
C PRO A 820 13.61 -12.22 -35.95
N GLU A 821 13.94 -12.69 -37.14
CA GLU A 821 15.02 -12.14 -37.96
C GLU A 821 14.44 -11.21 -39.02
N VAL A 822 15.07 -10.06 -39.25
CA VAL A 822 14.64 -9.09 -40.25
C VAL A 822 15.72 -8.94 -41.30
N ARG A 823 15.34 -9.15 -42.57
CA ARG A 823 16.22 -9.05 -43.73
C ARG A 823 15.60 -8.12 -44.77
N GLN A 824 16.46 -7.54 -45.60
CA GLN A 824 16.07 -6.69 -46.71
C GLN A 824 16.61 -7.26 -48.02
N ASP A 825 15.69 -7.54 -48.95
CA ASP A 825 15.99 -7.97 -50.32
C ASP A 825 15.51 -6.87 -51.29
N GLY A 826 16.42 -5.99 -51.72
CA GLY A 826 16.05 -4.80 -52.51
C GLY A 826 15.21 -3.82 -51.69
N GLU A 827 14.00 -3.49 -52.15
CA GLU A 827 13.03 -2.64 -51.41
C GLU A 827 12.08 -3.47 -50.51
N ARG A 828 12.23 -4.80 -50.48
CA ARG A 828 11.31 -5.68 -49.76
C ARG A 828 11.87 -6.08 -48.40
N LEU A 829 11.10 -5.81 -47.35
CA LEU A 829 11.38 -6.34 -46.01
C LEU A 829 10.85 -7.76 -45.88
N THR A 830 11.64 -8.63 -45.26
CA THR A 830 11.23 -9.98 -44.86
C THR A 830 11.47 -10.14 -43.36
N VAL A 831 10.46 -10.62 -42.64
CA VAL A 831 10.54 -11.01 -41.24
C VAL A 831 10.36 -12.52 -41.16
N GLU A 832 11.35 -13.22 -40.62
CA GLU A 832 11.36 -14.68 -40.49
C GLU A 832 11.42 -15.09 -39.02
N MET A 833 10.61 -16.07 -38.62
CA MET A 833 10.61 -16.58 -37.25
C MET A 833 10.08 -18.00 -37.19
N ILE A 834 10.38 -18.72 -36.11
CA ILE A 834 9.72 -19.99 -35.81
C ILE A 834 8.50 -19.70 -34.96
N GLU A 835 7.31 -20.11 -35.44
CA GLU A 835 6.08 -20.03 -34.65
C GLU A 835 5.97 -21.32 -33.83
N PRO A 836 6.00 -21.24 -32.48
CA PRO A 836 6.09 -22.44 -31.65
C PRO A 836 4.93 -23.42 -31.80
N ALA A 837 3.70 -22.93 -31.99
CA ALA A 837 2.52 -23.78 -32.08
C ALA A 837 2.37 -24.50 -33.42
N LEU A 838 2.90 -23.91 -34.50
CA LEU A 838 2.97 -24.53 -35.81
C LEU A 838 4.23 -25.39 -35.98
N GLY A 839 5.27 -25.18 -35.17
CA GLY A 839 6.55 -25.86 -35.24
C GLY A 839 7.36 -25.59 -36.52
N GLY A 840 6.94 -24.60 -37.31
CA GLY A 840 7.50 -24.27 -38.63
C GLY A 840 8.00 -22.83 -38.73
N THR A 841 8.80 -22.56 -39.76
CA THR A 841 9.26 -21.22 -40.09
C THR A 841 8.15 -20.42 -40.77
N LEU A 842 7.78 -19.30 -40.18
CA LEU A 842 6.89 -18.31 -40.73
C LEU A 842 7.72 -17.20 -41.40
N ARG A 843 7.38 -16.86 -42.64
CA ARG A 843 7.95 -15.75 -43.39
C ARG A 843 6.87 -14.71 -43.67
N LEU A 844 7.07 -13.48 -43.21
CA LEU A 844 6.19 -12.34 -43.42
C LEU A 844 6.90 -11.27 -44.26
N GLU A 845 6.18 -10.62 -45.16
CA GLU A 845 6.74 -9.61 -46.07
C GLU A 845 5.97 -8.29 -45.92
N PRO A 846 6.22 -7.53 -44.82
CA PRO A 846 5.48 -6.31 -44.54
C PRO A 846 5.86 -5.16 -45.48
N ASP A 847 4.90 -4.28 -45.76
CA ASP A 847 5.17 -2.96 -46.36
C ASP A 847 5.75 -2.00 -45.31
N LEU A 848 5.43 -2.22 -44.02
CA LEU A 848 5.92 -1.44 -42.88
C LEU A 848 6.21 -2.33 -41.67
N LEU A 849 7.40 -2.20 -41.09
CA LEU A 849 7.81 -2.86 -39.86
C LEU A 849 7.82 -1.86 -38.71
N ILE A 850 7.11 -2.17 -37.64
CA ILE A 850 6.96 -1.29 -36.48
C ILE A 850 7.59 -1.95 -35.25
N LEU A 851 8.50 -1.24 -34.60
CA LEU A 851 9.18 -1.70 -33.41
C LEU A 851 8.50 -1.09 -32.18
N SER A 852 7.98 -1.95 -31.30
CA SER A 852 7.47 -1.51 -30.00
C SER A 852 8.64 -1.36 -29.03
N ALA A 853 9.35 -0.24 -29.19
CA ALA A 853 10.52 0.12 -28.41
C ALA A 853 10.18 0.32 -26.92
N GLY A 854 11.09 -0.13 -26.05
CA GLY A 854 10.99 0.05 -24.61
C GLY A 854 11.13 1.49 -24.13
N VAL A 855 10.83 1.70 -22.85
CA VAL A 855 11.11 2.93 -22.11
C VAL A 855 12.41 2.76 -21.32
N ILE A 856 13.28 3.75 -21.40
CA ILE A 856 14.53 3.83 -20.63
C ILE A 856 14.51 5.07 -19.72
N PRO A 857 15.24 5.06 -18.60
CA PRO A 857 15.36 6.25 -17.76
C PRO A 857 16.09 7.38 -18.51
N GLY A 858 15.91 8.61 -18.03
CA GLY A 858 16.77 9.74 -18.39
C GLY A 858 18.15 9.63 -17.73
N ASP A 859 18.99 10.64 -17.93
CA ASP A 859 20.23 10.78 -17.14
C ASP A 859 19.89 11.23 -15.71
N ASN A 860 19.52 10.26 -14.89
CA ASN A 860 19.04 10.50 -13.52
C ASN A 860 20.18 10.56 -12.49
N ARG A 861 21.39 10.08 -12.83
CA ARG A 861 22.48 9.90 -11.85
C ARG A 861 22.89 11.22 -11.20
N THR A 862 23.13 12.23 -12.03
CA THR A 862 23.51 13.57 -11.55
C THR A 862 22.46 14.14 -10.60
N LEU A 863 21.17 14.03 -10.96
CA LEU A 863 20.09 14.54 -10.12
C LEU A 863 19.91 13.72 -8.83
N ALA A 864 20.08 12.40 -8.90
CA ALA A 864 20.01 11.52 -7.74
C ALA A 864 21.12 11.86 -6.72
N ASP A 865 22.34 12.11 -7.20
CA ASP A 865 23.46 12.56 -6.38
C ASP A 865 23.18 13.94 -5.75
N ILE A 866 22.65 14.89 -6.53
CA ILE A 866 22.28 16.23 -6.03
C ILE A 866 21.22 16.16 -4.93
N LEU A 867 20.20 15.31 -5.09
CA LEU A 867 19.12 15.17 -4.11
C LEU A 867 19.49 14.21 -2.95
N ALA A 868 20.60 13.49 -3.06
CA ALA A 868 21.01 12.38 -2.21
C ALA A 868 19.88 11.33 -2.06
N VAL A 869 19.40 10.83 -3.19
CA VAL A 869 18.42 9.75 -3.31
C VAL A 869 19.00 8.60 -4.14
N THR A 870 18.40 7.40 -4.06
CA THR A 870 18.91 6.22 -4.74
C THR A 870 18.23 5.97 -6.08
N LEU A 871 19.00 5.42 -7.02
CA LEU A 871 18.48 4.79 -8.22
C LEU A 871 18.44 3.27 -8.00
N ASP A 872 17.51 2.61 -8.67
CA ASP A 872 17.53 1.16 -8.81
C ASP A 872 18.61 0.73 -9.81
N GLU A 873 18.78 -0.58 -9.91
CA GLU A 873 19.72 -1.22 -10.83
C GLU A 873 19.40 -1.00 -12.33
N ASP A 874 18.19 -0.55 -12.66
CA ASP A 874 17.77 -0.24 -14.02
C ASP A 874 17.94 1.26 -14.36
N GLY A 875 18.38 2.08 -13.40
CA GLY A 875 18.63 3.53 -13.55
C GLY A 875 17.41 4.42 -13.32
N PHE A 876 16.28 3.86 -12.87
CA PHE A 876 15.13 4.65 -12.44
C PHE A 876 15.28 5.05 -10.97
N PHE A 877 14.55 6.08 -10.54
CA PHE A 877 14.55 6.48 -9.13
C PHE A 877 13.90 5.41 -8.25
N GLN A 878 14.59 5.00 -7.19
CA GLN A 878 14.11 3.99 -6.24
C GLN A 878 13.24 4.63 -5.17
N GLU A 879 12.02 4.14 -5.04
CA GLU A 879 11.07 4.46 -3.98
C GLU A 879 11.52 3.95 -2.61
N ALA A 880 10.87 4.43 -1.55
CA ALA A 880 11.15 4.02 -0.18
C ALA A 880 10.80 2.55 0.05
N GLU A 881 9.64 2.12 -0.47
CA GLU A 881 9.19 0.73 -0.46
C GLU A 881 8.09 0.53 -1.51
N GLU A 882 8.15 -0.59 -2.21
CA GLU A 882 7.44 -0.82 -3.48
C GLU A 882 5.91 -0.88 -3.35
N LYS A 883 5.37 -1.24 -2.18
CA LYS A 883 3.94 -1.47 -1.97
C LYS A 883 3.23 -0.33 -1.27
N PHE A 884 3.76 0.10 -0.14
CA PHE A 884 3.11 0.99 0.82
C PHE A 884 3.63 2.43 0.71
N ARG A 885 4.82 2.64 0.14
CA ARG A 885 5.41 3.96 -0.11
C ARG A 885 5.93 4.14 -1.57
N PRO A 886 5.10 3.87 -2.60
CA PRO A 886 5.55 3.81 -4.01
C PRO A 886 5.83 5.18 -4.67
N VAL A 887 5.74 6.29 -3.91
CA VAL A 887 6.00 7.65 -4.39
C VAL A 887 6.97 8.42 -3.50
N ASP A 888 7.31 7.88 -2.33
CA ASP A 888 8.21 8.51 -1.37
C ASP A 888 9.65 8.03 -1.65
N PHE A 889 10.64 8.86 -1.36
CA PHE A 889 12.00 8.37 -1.12
C PHE A 889 12.20 8.01 0.36
N VAL A 890 13.25 7.26 0.68
CA VAL A 890 13.65 7.01 2.08
C VAL A 890 13.96 8.33 2.81
N LYS A 891 14.54 9.29 2.08
CA LYS A 891 14.75 10.67 2.53
C LYS A 891 13.43 11.43 2.46
N ASP A 892 12.88 11.77 3.63
CA ASP A 892 11.59 12.44 3.75
C ASP A 892 11.56 13.81 3.04
N GLY A 893 10.38 14.20 2.57
CA GLY A 893 10.15 15.48 1.88
C GLY A 893 10.53 15.49 0.40
N ILE A 894 11.06 14.40 -0.13
CA ILE A 894 11.32 14.20 -1.55
C ILE A 894 10.43 13.06 -2.06
N TYR A 895 9.79 13.27 -3.21
CA TYR A 895 8.85 12.33 -3.83
C TYR A 895 9.17 12.14 -5.32
N VAL A 896 8.66 11.08 -5.93
CA VAL A 896 8.86 10.77 -7.35
C VAL A 896 7.55 10.35 -8.03
N CYS A 897 7.37 10.75 -9.28
CA CYS A 897 6.22 10.33 -10.08
C CYS A 897 6.51 10.23 -11.59
N GLY A 898 5.64 9.50 -12.29
CA GLY A 898 5.69 9.32 -13.74
C GLY A 898 6.81 8.39 -14.19
N LEU A 899 7.28 8.60 -15.43
CA LEU A 899 8.31 7.75 -16.04
C LEU A 899 9.68 7.86 -15.36
N ALA A 900 9.90 8.88 -14.51
CA ALA A 900 11.11 8.98 -13.69
C ALA A 900 11.20 7.84 -12.66
N HIS A 901 10.04 7.39 -12.16
CA HIS A 901 9.95 6.28 -11.21
C HIS A 901 10.03 4.91 -11.90
N SER A 902 9.20 4.70 -12.94
CA SER A 902 9.21 3.50 -13.77
C SER A 902 8.28 3.65 -14.98
N PRO A 903 8.40 2.80 -16.01
CA PRO A 903 7.49 2.79 -17.16
C PRO A 903 6.02 2.58 -16.75
N ARG A 904 5.11 3.41 -17.28
CA ARG A 904 3.66 3.42 -16.97
C ARG A 904 2.85 4.25 -17.96
N GLY A 905 1.54 4.05 -18.00
CA GLY A 905 0.60 4.80 -18.86
C GLY A 905 0.30 6.22 -18.34
N ILE A 906 -0.48 6.97 -19.13
CA ILE A 906 -0.84 8.36 -18.83
C ILE A 906 -1.71 8.46 -17.58
N GLU A 907 -2.78 7.66 -17.48
CA GLU A 907 -3.69 7.64 -16.33
C GLU A 907 -2.96 7.28 -15.02
N GLU A 908 -2.11 6.26 -15.07
CA GLU A 908 -1.26 5.84 -13.95
C GLU A 908 -0.25 6.93 -13.58
N THR A 909 0.26 7.67 -14.55
CA THR A 909 1.15 8.82 -14.33
C THR A 909 0.43 9.97 -13.62
N ILE A 910 -0.80 10.29 -14.04
CA ILE A 910 -1.62 11.33 -13.43
C ILE A 910 -1.95 10.96 -11.98
N ALA A 911 -2.38 9.71 -11.74
CA ALA A 911 -2.65 9.22 -10.39
C ALA A 911 -1.40 9.26 -9.50
N GLN A 912 -0.23 8.80 -9.99
CA GLN A 912 1.01 8.86 -9.22
C GLN A 912 1.46 10.30 -8.91
N ALA A 913 1.25 11.23 -9.84
CA ALA A 913 1.52 12.65 -9.61
C ALA A 913 0.60 13.27 -8.55
N GLN A 914 -0.69 12.92 -8.55
CA GLN A 914 -1.65 13.34 -7.52
C GLN A 914 -1.29 12.75 -6.15
N ALA A 915 -0.87 11.48 -6.10
CA ALA A 915 -0.40 10.85 -4.86
C ALA A 915 0.85 11.55 -4.32
N ALA A 916 1.87 11.79 -5.15
CA ALA A 916 3.07 12.53 -4.76
C ALA A 916 2.74 13.95 -4.28
N ALA A 917 1.83 14.65 -4.97
CA ALA A 917 1.33 15.95 -4.54
C ALA A 917 0.62 15.88 -3.18
N ARG A 918 -0.21 14.87 -2.93
CA ARG A 918 -0.90 14.68 -1.66
C ARG A 918 0.09 14.52 -0.50
N ARG A 919 1.13 13.69 -0.69
CA ARG A 919 2.21 13.52 0.29
C ARG A 919 2.95 14.84 0.56
N ALA A 920 3.30 15.58 -0.50
CA ALA A 920 3.92 16.89 -0.37
C ALA A 920 3.03 17.88 0.39
N VAL A 921 1.73 17.95 0.07
CA VAL A 921 0.79 18.84 0.74
C VAL A 921 0.66 18.49 2.23
N SER A 922 0.58 17.22 2.62
CA SER A 922 0.57 16.83 4.04
C SER A 922 1.75 17.42 4.83
N LEU A 923 2.94 17.40 4.24
CA LEU A 923 4.13 18.03 4.82
C LEU A 923 3.97 19.55 4.90
N LEU A 924 3.65 20.19 3.78
CA LEU A 924 3.63 21.64 3.63
C LEU A 924 2.54 22.33 4.47
N THR A 925 1.43 21.65 4.77
CA THR A 925 0.37 22.20 5.61
C THR A 925 0.65 22.10 7.11
N SER A 926 1.66 21.34 7.53
CA SER A 926 1.89 21.02 8.95
C SER A 926 2.38 22.22 9.79
N LYS A 927 2.79 23.36 9.19
CA LYS A 927 3.46 24.55 9.79
C LYS A 927 4.76 24.25 10.54
N GLN A 928 4.75 23.23 11.39
CA GLN A 928 5.88 22.71 12.15
C GLN A 928 5.89 21.18 12.11
N LEU A 929 7.09 20.62 12.11
CA LEU A 929 7.32 19.20 12.34
C LEU A 929 7.67 19.00 13.81
N ALA A 930 6.83 18.21 14.50
CA ALA A 930 7.14 17.76 15.86
C ALA A 930 8.18 16.64 15.81
N ALA A 931 9.11 16.62 16.76
CA ALA A 931 10.01 15.50 16.93
C ALA A 931 9.30 14.28 17.50
N GLY A 932 9.78 13.11 17.11
CA GLY A 932 9.36 11.85 17.72
C GLY A 932 9.85 11.76 19.18
N ARG A 933 9.23 10.88 19.96
CA ARG A 933 9.65 10.58 21.35
C ARG A 933 11.01 9.90 21.43
N VAL A 934 11.31 9.01 20.46
CA VAL A 934 12.55 8.23 20.41
C VAL A 934 13.44 8.80 19.32
N ILE A 935 14.41 9.61 19.71
CA ILE A 935 15.36 10.25 18.80
C ILE A 935 16.79 10.04 19.25
N SER A 936 17.71 10.30 18.34
CA SER A 936 19.14 10.29 18.65
C SER A 936 19.63 11.65 19.15
N GLU A 937 20.70 11.66 19.94
CA GLU A 937 21.40 12.86 20.40
C GLU A 937 22.92 12.71 20.25
N THR A 938 23.64 13.82 20.38
CA THR A 938 25.11 13.84 20.40
C THR A 938 25.61 14.34 21.74
N VAL A 939 26.41 13.54 22.44
CA VAL A 939 27.17 13.98 23.60
C VAL A 939 28.43 14.69 23.10
N GLN A 940 28.37 16.02 22.93
CA GLN A 940 29.43 16.79 22.24
C GLN A 940 30.82 16.58 22.82
N ARG A 941 30.96 16.51 24.15
CA ARG A 941 32.23 16.23 24.83
C ARG A 941 32.88 14.88 24.48
N GLN A 942 32.11 13.92 23.97
CA GLN A 942 32.58 12.60 23.52
C GLN A 942 32.73 12.54 21.99
N CYS A 943 32.15 13.50 21.26
CA CYS A 943 32.13 13.50 19.81
C CYS A 943 33.52 13.81 19.26
N ARG A 944 34.03 12.93 18.40
CA ARG A 944 35.29 13.15 17.67
C ARG A 944 35.11 13.82 16.31
N LYS A 945 33.87 14.24 15.98
CA LYS A 945 33.51 14.86 14.70
C LYS A 945 33.97 14.04 13.47
N CYS A 946 33.93 12.71 13.58
CA CYS A 946 34.34 11.79 12.51
C CYS A 946 33.29 11.60 11.40
N GLU A 947 32.10 12.21 11.55
CA GLU A 947 31.01 12.24 10.57
C GLU A 947 30.40 10.89 10.15
N MET A 948 30.90 9.74 10.65
CA MET A 948 30.33 8.40 10.38
C MET A 948 28.84 8.31 10.69
N CYS A 949 28.39 8.97 11.76
CA CYS A 949 26.97 9.02 12.14
C CYS A 949 26.08 9.77 11.13
N ILE A 950 26.66 10.68 10.33
CA ILE A 950 25.96 11.40 9.26
C ILE A 950 25.77 10.45 8.08
N SER A 951 26.85 9.77 7.65
CA SER A 951 26.82 8.89 6.47
C SER A 951 25.89 7.69 6.61
N VAL A 952 25.71 7.17 7.83
CA VAL A 952 24.81 6.02 8.08
C VAL A 952 23.35 6.42 8.35
N CYS A 953 23.03 7.72 8.44
CA CYS A 953 21.67 8.16 8.74
C CYS A 953 20.82 8.18 7.46
N PRO A 954 19.85 7.26 7.28
CA PRO A 954 19.09 7.19 6.04
C PRO A 954 18.09 8.34 5.89
N TYR A 955 17.79 9.06 6.98
CA TYR A 955 16.79 10.12 7.03
C TYR A 955 17.38 11.54 6.92
N GLY A 956 18.71 11.67 6.85
CA GLY A 956 19.37 12.98 6.89
C GLY A 956 19.15 13.76 8.19
N ALA A 957 18.83 13.06 9.28
CA ALA A 957 18.59 13.65 10.59
C ALA A 957 19.89 14.07 11.29
N ARG A 958 21.01 13.44 10.95
CA ARG A 958 22.35 13.78 11.46
C ARG A 958 22.99 14.79 10.53
N ALA A 959 23.48 15.89 11.08
CA ALA A 959 24.17 16.92 10.31
C ALA A 959 25.34 17.49 11.11
N LYS A 960 26.27 18.10 10.39
CA LYS A 960 27.24 19.00 10.99
C LYS A 960 26.67 20.41 10.97
N ASP A 961 26.71 21.08 12.09
CA ASP A 961 26.26 22.45 12.23
C ASP A 961 27.38 23.40 11.78
N ASP A 962 27.08 24.27 10.81
CA ASP A 962 28.10 25.11 10.17
C ASP A 962 28.61 26.23 11.10
N GLU A 963 27.81 26.66 12.08
CA GLU A 963 28.18 27.75 12.99
C GLU A 963 29.01 27.25 14.17
N THR A 964 28.61 26.12 14.76
CA THR A 964 29.24 25.55 15.96
C THR A 964 30.30 24.50 15.64
N ASP A 965 30.39 24.04 14.39
CA ASP A 965 31.20 22.90 13.94
C ASP A 965 30.85 21.60 14.71
N GLU A 966 29.67 21.52 15.33
CA GLU A 966 29.22 20.37 16.12
C GLU A 966 28.39 19.38 15.31
N ILE A 967 28.38 18.11 15.72
CA ILE A 967 27.47 17.13 15.12
C ILE A 967 26.13 17.21 15.84
N VAL A 968 25.08 17.61 15.13
CA VAL A 968 23.74 17.80 15.66
C VAL A 968 22.75 16.78 15.13
N VAL A 969 21.59 16.68 15.79
CA VAL A 969 20.46 15.87 15.34
C VAL A 969 19.28 16.80 15.10
N ARG A 970 18.76 16.77 13.88
CA ARG A 970 17.48 17.38 13.50
C ARG A 970 16.36 16.48 14.01
N GLU A 971 15.88 16.80 15.21
CA GLU A 971 15.01 15.93 16.00
C GLU A 971 13.77 15.46 15.22
N ALA A 972 13.14 16.34 14.42
CA ALA A 972 11.92 16.02 13.66
C ALA A 972 12.11 15.06 12.49
N LEU A 973 13.35 14.81 12.07
CA LEU A 973 13.67 13.84 11.02
C LEU A 973 14.18 12.51 11.59
N CYS A 974 14.49 12.47 12.88
CA CYS A 974 15.10 11.30 13.49
C CYS A 974 14.03 10.25 13.77
N GLN A 975 14.14 9.09 13.11
CA GLN A 975 13.23 7.96 13.31
C GLN A 975 13.66 7.02 14.46
N GLY A 976 14.63 7.42 15.29
CA GLY A 976 15.07 6.62 16.44
C GLY A 976 15.73 5.27 16.12
N CYS A 977 16.06 4.98 14.86
CA CYS A 977 16.49 3.64 14.41
C CYS A 977 17.82 3.10 15.03
N GLY A 978 18.62 3.94 15.70
CA GLY A 978 19.88 3.51 16.30
C GLY A 978 21.08 3.36 15.36
N ALA A 979 20.92 3.46 14.04
CA ALA A 979 22.02 3.25 13.08
C ALA A 979 23.27 4.12 13.38
N CYS A 980 23.03 5.40 13.69
CA CYS A 980 24.10 6.34 14.05
C CYS A 980 24.79 6.03 15.39
N VAL A 981 24.11 5.36 16.32
CA VAL A 981 24.68 4.90 17.60
C VAL A 981 25.62 3.74 17.36
N VAL A 982 25.19 2.75 16.56
CA VAL A 982 26.01 1.58 16.19
C VAL A 982 27.28 1.99 15.45
N ALA A 983 27.18 2.98 14.55
CA ALA A 983 28.32 3.46 13.78
C ALA A 983 29.27 4.40 14.56
N CYS A 984 28.91 4.88 15.76
CA CYS A 984 29.69 5.89 16.46
C CYS A 984 30.82 5.25 17.27
N PRO A 985 32.09 5.40 16.87
CA PRO A 985 33.21 4.71 17.53
C PRO A 985 33.50 5.27 18.93
N SER A 986 33.13 6.52 19.22
CA SER A 986 33.34 7.14 20.52
C SER A 986 32.17 6.98 21.48
N GLY A 987 31.07 6.35 21.06
CA GLY A 987 29.84 6.26 21.84
C GLY A 987 29.13 7.60 22.08
N ALA A 988 29.50 8.64 21.33
CA ALA A 988 28.94 9.99 21.47
C ALA A 988 27.50 10.10 20.93
N ALA A 989 27.18 9.34 19.88
CA ALA A 989 25.80 9.21 19.42
C ALA A 989 25.03 8.31 20.37
N LYS A 990 23.91 8.79 20.92
CA LYS A 990 23.04 8.01 21.83
C LYS A 990 21.60 8.09 21.36
N ILE A 991 20.74 7.16 21.78
CA ILE A 991 19.29 7.32 21.67
C ILE A 991 18.77 7.85 23.00
N ARG A 992 17.97 8.91 22.95
CA ARG A 992 17.31 9.52 24.10
C ARG A 992 16.40 8.49 24.76
N GLY A 993 16.57 8.27 26.06
CA GLY A 993 15.85 7.23 26.81
C GLY A 993 16.49 5.83 26.75
N PHE A 994 17.53 5.63 25.94
CA PHE A 994 18.21 4.32 25.80
C PHE A 994 19.73 4.45 25.96
N ARG A 995 20.17 5.17 27.01
CA ARG A 995 21.59 5.27 27.39
C ARG A 995 22.09 3.92 27.93
N ASP A 996 23.37 3.62 27.79
CA ASP A 996 23.95 2.33 28.23
C ASP A 996 23.56 1.98 29.67
N ARG A 997 23.64 2.94 30.60
CA ARG A 997 23.22 2.76 32.00
C ARG A 997 21.72 2.47 32.15
N GLN A 998 20.87 3.09 31.33
CA GLN A 998 19.42 2.81 31.30
C GLN A 998 19.17 1.38 30.81
N VAL A 999 19.83 0.98 29.72
CA VAL A 999 19.71 -0.36 29.15
C VAL A 999 20.22 -1.43 30.12
N PHE A 1000 21.36 -1.22 30.77
CA PHE A 1000 21.86 -2.16 31.79
C PHE A 1000 20.96 -2.22 33.01
N ALA A 1001 20.46 -1.08 33.50
CA ALA A 1001 19.51 -1.07 34.61
C ALA A 1001 18.19 -1.79 34.26
N LEU A 1002 17.74 -1.68 33.00
CA LEU A 1002 16.60 -2.44 32.48
C LEU A 1002 16.88 -3.95 32.47
N ILE A 1003 18.08 -4.36 32.04
CA ILE A 1003 18.51 -5.76 32.07
C ILE A 1003 18.55 -6.25 33.52
N ASP A 1004 19.18 -5.49 34.43
CA ASP A 1004 19.25 -5.82 35.85
C ASP A 1004 17.86 -5.90 36.49
N ALA A 1005 16.92 -5.02 36.12
CA ALA A 1005 15.55 -5.05 36.62
C ALA A 1005 14.72 -6.24 36.09
N ALA A 1006 15.17 -6.90 35.02
CA ALA A 1006 14.51 -8.08 34.48
C ALA A 1006 14.79 -9.35 35.31
N PHE A 1007 15.90 -9.38 36.07
CA PHE A 1007 16.39 -10.50 36.87
C PHE A 1007 16.32 -10.20 38.36
#